data_AF-A0A925QH45-F1
#
_entry.id   AF-A0A925QH45-F1
#
_cell.length_a   1.000
_cell.length_b   1.000
_cell.length_c   1.000
_cell.angle_alpha   90.00
_cell.angle_beta   90.00
_cell.angle_gamma   90.00
#
_symmetry.space_group_name_H-M   'P 1'
#
loop_
_entity.id
_entity.type
_entity.pdbx_description
1 polymer ?
#
loop_
_entity_poly.entity_id
_entity_poly.type
_entity_poly.pdbx_seq_one_letter_code
_entity_poly.pdbx_strand_id
1 'polypeptide(L)'
;MKWLFATLSFIGLLSVRGYSQQNFTTKDIAAMEAAAHGRIVQGRGGSFASGNFDVNYYRCRWEIDPAVRYINGSVTVYYSITTATSSVTLDMMSTLVADSVKQRSTSLIYSQVNNGIDINFPGIINAGIKDSFTIYYKGVPAQTGFGSFIQSSHAGVPVIWSLSEPYGARDWWPCKNGLDDKADSIDIYVTHPAIYKAASNGLLQSETALAANKTVTHWKHRYPIATYLIAIAVTNYSVFNNTVQLGAITLPMQTHCYPENLALFQNNTQKVLNAMQFFHANFGDYPFIKEKYGHVQFGWGGGMEHQTATFLVTPDESLMAHELGHQWFGDKLTMHSWEDIWLNEGFATYLAAVYMEDTYPANTYTNRRAVINNITSSAGGSVKVDDTTNVGRIFSGRLSYNKGSYLVYMLRWVLGDSTFMRAIKNYQGDPGLAYNFTNTAQLKIHMEQASGKNLTTFFNQWYTGQGYPSYNVQWSQLGNSSVKITMNQTTSHPSVTFFEMPVALKFKNATQEKTIVVDNKSNGEIFTKSIGFIADTVLVDPEHWIISKNNTTQKTTPSNSGQGGVDINPNPINNPMNIYFHDFNADVAELHIVNAAGQLVYKKSIPLFNGSELLTVPTNNWSKGVYIVNVKAGDKKFVKRVVR
;
A
#
# COMPACT_ATOMS: atom_id res chain seq x y z
N MET A 1 49.81 25.82 -58.96
CA MET A 1 49.75 24.36 -59.24
C MET A 1 48.40 23.85 -58.75
N LYS A 2 47.54 23.40 -59.68
CA LYS A 2 46.39 22.45 -59.60
C LYS A 2 45.48 22.47 -58.33
N TRP A 3 44.24 23.00 -58.35
CA TRP A 3 42.96 22.51 -58.93
C TRP A 3 42.24 21.33 -58.22
N LEU A 4 40.93 21.54 -57.98
CA LEU A 4 39.74 20.63 -58.05
C LEU A 4 39.15 19.90 -56.80
N PHE A 5 37.97 20.41 -56.39
CA PHE A 5 36.65 19.78 -56.07
C PHE A 5 36.52 18.29 -55.69
N ALA A 6 35.73 18.00 -54.63
CA ALA A 6 34.40 17.35 -54.74
C ALA A 6 33.67 17.22 -53.37
N THR A 7 32.38 17.54 -53.40
CA THR A 7 31.30 17.41 -52.40
C THR A 7 30.89 15.97 -52.07
N LEU A 8 30.41 15.71 -50.85
CA LEU A 8 29.20 14.89 -50.64
C LEU A 8 28.52 15.14 -49.29
N SER A 9 27.25 15.50 -49.40
CA SER A 9 26.27 15.73 -48.34
C SER A 9 25.83 14.44 -47.66
N PHE A 10 25.47 14.50 -46.37
CA PHE A 10 24.41 13.64 -45.84
C PHE A 10 23.49 14.43 -44.91
N ILE A 11 22.23 14.47 -45.33
CA ILE A 11 21.07 15.06 -44.66
C ILE A 11 20.52 14.02 -43.69
N GLY A 12 20.37 14.38 -42.43
CA GLY A 12 19.57 13.65 -41.44
C GLY A 12 18.50 14.58 -40.87
N LEU A 13 17.34 14.62 -41.53
CA LEU A 13 16.11 15.23 -41.02
C LEU A 13 15.58 14.38 -39.85
N LEU A 14 15.72 14.87 -38.62
CA LEU A 14 14.94 14.43 -37.47
C LEU A 14 13.85 15.46 -37.19
N SER A 15 12.61 15.04 -37.42
CA SER A 15 11.40 15.76 -37.03
C SER A 15 11.33 15.86 -35.50
N VAL A 16 11.50 17.06 -34.96
CA VAL A 16 11.22 17.37 -33.55
C VAL A 16 9.70 17.45 -33.38
N ARG A 17 9.10 16.50 -32.66
CA ARG A 17 7.77 16.70 -32.07
C ARG A 17 7.95 17.52 -30.80
N GLY A 18 7.32 18.69 -30.75
CA GLY A 18 7.36 19.59 -29.61
C GLY A 18 6.79 18.94 -28.35
N TYR A 19 7.63 18.78 -27.34
CA TYR A 19 7.19 18.78 -25.96
C TYR A 19 6.98 20.23 -25.54
N SER A 20 5.78 20.55 -25.07
CA SER A 20 5.49 21.80 -24.38
C SER A 20 6.36 21.89 -23.13
N GLN A 21 7.47 22.62 -23.22
CA GLN A 21 8.32 22.97 -22.09
C GLN A 21 7.55 24.01 -21.26
N GLN A 22 7.07 23.63 -20.07
CA GLN A 22 6.59 24.63 -19.12
C GLN A 22 7.80 25.44 -18.65
N ASN A 23 7.88 26.70 -19.10
CA ASN A 23 8.91 27.63 -18.68
C ASN A 23 8.58 28.13 -17.27
N PHE A 24 9.07 27.41 -16.26
CA PHE A 24 9.10 27.92 -14.90
C PHE A 24 10.07 29.10 -14.84
N THR A 25 9.62 30.24 -14.33
CA THR A 25 10.52 31.38 -14.10
C THR A 25 11.50 31.01 -12.98
N THR A 26 12.65 31.71 -12.89
CA THR A 26 13.56 31.56 -11.74
C THR A 26 12.86 31.82 -10.39
N LYS A 27 11.77 32.60 -10.38
CA LYS A 27 10.93 32.82 -9.21
C LYS A 27 10.02 31.62 -8.90
N ASP A 28 9.52 30.93 -9.93
CA ASP A 28 8.75 29.69 -9.76
C ASP A 28 9.64 28.54 -9.33
N ILE A 29 10.85 28.43 -9.90
CA ILE A 29 11.88 27.47 -9.48
C ILE A 29 12.28 27.75 -8.04
N ALA A 30 12.57 29.01 -7.68
CA ALA A 30 12.89 29.39 -6.30
C ALA A 30 11.71 29.18 -5.33
N ALA A 31 10.46 29.36 -5.75
CA ALA A 31 9.27 29.07 -4.93
C ALA A 31 9.03 27.57 -4.78
N MET A 32 9.27 26.77 -5.84
CA MET A 32 9.20 25.31 -5.81
C MET A 32 10.34 24.72 -4.98
N GLU A 33 11.55 25.25 -5.10
CA GLU A 33 12.72 24.91 -4.28
C GLU A 33 12.54 25.38 -2.85
N ALA A 34 11.97 26.56 -2.57
CA ALA A 34 11.64 27.02 -1.23
C ALA A 34 10.46 26.24 -0.62
N ALA A 35 9.51 25.76 -1.42
CA ALA A 35 8.46 24.84 -0.97
C ALA A 35 8.99 23.41 -0.81
N ALA A 36 10.02 22.99 -1.57
CA ALA A 36 10.70 21.71 -1.40
C ALA A 36 11.67 21.74 -0.22
N HIS A 37 12.44 22.81 -0.01
CA HIS A 37 13.25 23.07 1.18
C HIS A 37 12.37 23.31 2.39
N GLY A 38 11.26 24.05 2.23
CA GLY A 38 10.22 24.18 3.24
C GLY A 38 9.65 22.82 3.63
N ARG A 39 9.45 21.91 2.67
CA ARG A 39 9.04 20.50 2.91
C ARG A 39 10.16 19.57 3.38
N ILE A 40 11.44 19.90 3.20
CA ILE A 40 12.57 19.13 3.74
C ILE A 40 12.90 19.59 5.17
N VAL A 41 12.69 20.88 5.47
CA VAL A 41 12.85 21.48 6.81
C VAL A 41 11.57 21.29 7.65
N GLN A 42 10.37 21.25 7.05
CA GLN A 42 9.09 20.93 7.69
C GLN A 42 8.61 19.49 7.46
N GLY A 43 9.31 18.70 6.64
CA GLY A 43 9.17 17.23 6.61
C GLY A 43 9.61 16.58 7.92
N ARG A 44 10.22 17.38 8.81
CA ARG A 44 10.45 17.15 10.24
C ARG A 44 9.35 17.77 11.12
N GLY A 45 8.09 17.78 10.69
CA GLY A 45 6.99 18.48 11.36
C GLY A 45 6.66 18.07 12.81
N GLY A 46 7.42 17.15 13.44
CA GLY A 46 7.18 16.71 14.81
C GLY A 46 8.40 16.41 15.67
N SER A 47 9.65 16.53 15.18
CA SER A 47 10.84 16.14 15.96
C SER A 47 11.93 17.23 15.94
N PHE A 48 12.36 17.60 17.15
CA PHE A 48 13.52 18.45 17.46
C PHE A 48 14.77 17.63 17.79
N ALA A 49 14.67 16.30 17.81
CA ALA A 49 15.81 15.45 18.11
C ALA A 49 16.95 15.65 17.09
N SER A 50 18.18 15.63 17.58
CA SER A 50 19.36 15.85 16.74
C SER A 50 19.74 14.59 15.96
N GLY A 51 20.19 14.76 14.70
CA GLY A 51 20.59 13.65 13.83
C GLY A 51 22.03 13.15 14.02
N ASN A 52 22.74 13.64 15.04
CA ASN A 52 24.14 13.34 15.32
C ASN A 52 24.34 12.11 16.22
N PHE A 53 23.27 11.38 16.55
CA PHE A 53 23.32 10.12 17.27
C PHE A 53 22.19 9.18 16.83
N ASP A 54 22.47 7.89 17.00
CA ASP A 54 21.60 6.75 16.75
C ASP A 54 21.28 6.08 18.09
N VAL A 55 20.01 5.81 18.37
CA VAL A 55 19.62 5.14 19.62
C VAL A 55 19.65 3.63 19.41
N ASN A 56 20.47 2.94 20.19
CA ASN A 56 20.54 1.48 20.11
C ASN A 56 19.56 0.81 21.07
N TYR A 57 19.36 1.38 22.25
CA TYR A 57 18.52 0.74 23.26
C TYR A 57 17.97 1.76 24.27
N TYR A 58 16.69 1.59 24.61
CA TYR A 58 16.06 2.32 25.70
C TYR A 58 15.89 1.42 26.92
N ARG A 59 16.16 1.99 28.09
CA ARG A 59 15.71 1.44 29.37
C ARG A 59 14.82 2.45 30.06
N CYS A 60 13.53 2.17 30.06
CA CYS A 60 12.50 3.06 30.57
C CYS A 60 12.02 2.59 31.95
N ARG A 61 11.87 3.53 32.88
CA ARG A 61 11.32 3.29 34.23
C ARG A 61 10.26 4.35 34.48
N TRP A 62 9.01 3.93 34.57
CA TRP A 62 7.89 4.83 34.78
C TRP A 62 7.09 4.41 35.99
N GLU A 63 6.74 5.37 36.83
CA GLU A 63 5.78 5.21 37.90
C GLU A 63 4.45 5.80 37.46
N ILE A 64 3.40 4.99 37.50
CA ILE A 64 2.08 5.28 36.96
C ILE A 64 1.02 4.81 37.94
N ASP A 65 0.22 5.75 38.41
CA ASP A 65 -1.05 5.46 39.08
C ASP A 65 -2.17 5.81 38.09
N PRO A 66 -2.98 4.84 37.62
CA PRO A 66 -4.07 5.15 36.70
C PRO A 66 -5.09 6.12 37.27
N ALA A 67 -5.18 6.28 38.60
CA ALA A 67 -6.03 7.26 39.26
C ALA A 67 -5.49 8.70 39.18
N VAL A 68 -4.25 8.92 38.71
CA VAL A 68 -3.64 10.24 38.59
C VAL A 68 -2.98 10.41 37.23
N ARG A 69 -3.45 11.35 36.39
CA ARG A 69 -2.79 11.70 35.11
C ARG A 69 -1.46 12.42 35.33
N TYR A 70 -0.44 11.65 35.67
CA TYR A 70 0.91 12.12 35.94
C TYR A 70 1.90 11.00 35.64
N ILE A 71 3.11 11.36 35.21
CA ILE A 71 4.21 10.41 35.03
C ILE A 71 5.44 10.90 35.79
N ASN A 72 6.13 9.97 36.45
CA ASN A 72 7.41 10.19 37.08
C ASN A 72 8.33 9.03 36.69
N GLY A 73 9.57 9.31 36.30
CA GLY A 73 10.42 8.23 35.86
C GLY A 73 11.80 8.63 35.37
N SER A 74 12.42 7.67 34.69
CA SER A 74 13.68 7.88 34.01
C SER A 74 13.75 7.10 32.71
N VAL A 75 14.43 7.69 31.73
CA VAL A 75 14.75 7.05 30.46
C VAL A 75 16.27 7.03 30.34
N THR A 76 16.84 5.83 30.27
CA THR A 76 18.26 5.67 29.91
C THR A 76 18.35 5.38 28.43
N VAL A 77 19.06 6.24 27.71
CA VAL A 77 19.31 6.14 26.28
C VAL A 77 20.71 5.59 26.09
N TYR A 78 20.82 4.44 25.43
CA TYR A 78 22.08 3.89 24.97
C TYR A 78 22.19 4.20 23.49
N TYR A 79 23.27 4.85 23.10
CA TYR A 79 23.39 5.46 21.77
C TYR A 79 24.78 5.28 21.17
N SER A 80 24.86 5.47 19.87
CA SER A 80 26.07 5.62 19.08
C SER A 80 26.12 7.03 18.50
N ILE A 81 27.22 7.77 18.67
CA ILE A 81 27.41 9.06 18.00
C ILE A 81 27.66 8.82 16.51
N THR A 82 26.89 9.47 15.64
CA THR A 82 27.02 9.33 14.18
C THR A 82 27.89 10.44 13.57
N THR A 83 27.92 11.62 14.21
CA THR A 83 28.76 12.77 13.83
C THR A 83 29.37 13.37 15.08
N ALA A 84 30.68 13.67 15.05
CA ALA A 84 31.39 14.19 16.21
C ALA A 84 30.67 15.43 16.79
N THR A 85 30.39 15.42 18.09
CA THR A 85 29.52 16.42 18.72
C THR A 85 29.85 16.61 20.20
N SER A 86 29.52 17.78 20.74
CA SER A 86 29.54 18.06 22.18
C SER A 86 28.15 18.07 22.81
N SER A 87 27.09 17.84 22.04
CA SER A 87 25.72 17.79 22.55
C SER A 87 24.80 16.91 21.70
N VAL A 88 23.69 16.49 22.29
CA VAL A 88 22.57 15.83 21.61
C VAL A 88 21.25 16.41 22.09
N THR A 89 20.22 16.34 21.26
CA THR A 89 18.87 16.82 21.56
C THR A 89 17.88 15.67 21.43
N LEU A 90 16.95 15.56 22.39
CA LEU A 90 15.77 14.69 22.32
C LEU A 90 14.51 15.54 22.33
N ASP A 91 13.42 15.01 21.78
CA ASP A 91 12.09 15.59 21.96
C ASP A 91 11.58 15.34 23.37
N MET A 92 11.00 16.37 23.98
CA MET A 92 10.37 16.28 25.29
C MET A 92 9.43 17.47 25.48
N MET A 93 8.12 17.23 25.58
CA MET A 93 7.16 18.32 25.76
C MET A 93 7.46 19.15 27.02
N SER A 94 7.27 20.47 26.92
CA SER A 94 7.56 21.42 28.01
C SER A 94 6.70 21.22 29.26
N THR A 95 5.62 20.44 29.18
CA THR A 95 4.82 20.02 30.34
C THR A 95 5.52 18.97 31.21
N LEU A 96 6.60 18.37 30.70
CA LEU A 96 7.48 17.46 31.41
C LEU A 96 8.73 18.22 31.88
N VAL A 97 9.08 18.07 33.15
CA VAL A 97 10.23 18.72 33.78
C VAL A 97 11.32 17.69 34.01
N ALA A 98 12.51 17.92 33.45
CA ALA A 98 13.68 17.12 33.74
C ALA A 98 14.30 17.55 35.08
N ASP A 99 14.43 16.60 36.00
CA ASP A 99 15.03 16.80 37.32
C ASP A 99 16.56 16.72 37.27
N SER A 100 17.11 15.78 36.48
CA SER A 100 18.55 15.65 36.27
C SER A 100 18.86 14.81 35.03
N VAL A 101 20.01 15.06 34.42
CA VAL A 101 20.59 14.19 33.38
C VAL A 101 21.93 13.68 33.87
N LYS A 102 22.15 12.36 33.79
CA LYS A 102 23.39 11.72 34.24
C LYS A 102 23.99 10.84 33.16
N GLN A 103 25.27 11.00 32.89
CA GLN A 103 26.07 10.03 32.14
C GLN A 103 26.81 9.18 33.17
N ARG A 104 26.38 7.93 33.31
CA ARG A 104 26.83 7.02 34.39
C ARG A 104 26.54 7.66 35.76
N SER A 105 27.56 7.97 36.55
CA SER A 105 27.43 8.66 37.85
C SER A 105 27.60 10.18 37.76
N THR A 106 27.97 10.73 36.60
CA THR A 106 28.30 12.15 36.44
C THR A 106 27.09 12.93 35.95
N SER A 107 26.77 14.05 36.60
CA SER A 107 25.72 14.96 36.14
C SER A 107 26.16 15.70 34.88
N LEU A 108 25.28 15.75 33.88
CA LEU A 108 25.45 16.55 32.67
C LEU A 108 24.69 17.87 32.78
N ILE A 109 25.22 18.89 32.10
CA ILE A 109 24.49 20.14 31.90
C ILE A 109 23.45 19.90 30.81
N TYR A 110 22.21 20.32 31.06
CA TYR A 110 21.13 20.22 30.09
C TYR A 110 20.28 21.49 30.08
N SER A 111 19.56 21.72 28.99
CA SER A 111 18.57 22.79 28.86
C SER A 111 17.30 22.25 28.21
N GLN A 112 16.13 22.61 28.76
CA GLN A 112 14.85 22.29 28.16
C GLN A 112 14.32 23.52 27.42
N VAL A 113 14.32 23.47 26.09
CA VAL A 113 13.94 24.60 25.22
C VAL A 113 13.05 24.06 24.10
N ASN A 114 11.95 24.77 23.77
CA ASN A 114 11.10 24.50 22.60
C ASN A 114 10.69 23.03 22.41
N ASN A 115 10.07 22.40 23.43
CA ASN A 115 9.67 20.98 23.41
C ASN A 115 10.82 20.00 23.10
N GLY A 116 12.05 20.38 23.42
CA GLY A 116 13.24 19.52 23.38
C GLY A 116 14.07 19.63 24.67
N ILE A 117 14.97 18.66 24.83
CA ILE A 117 15.99 18.65 25.88
C ILE A 117 17.37 18.49 25.24
N ASP A 118 18.18 19.53 25.35
CA ASP A 118 19.58 19.54 24.93
C ASP A 118 20.45 19.03 26.06
N ILE A 119 21.31 18.05 25.77
CA ILE A 119 22.22 17.41 26.72
C ILE A 119 23.64 17.73 26.28
N ASN A 120 24.39 18.46 27.11
CA ASN A 120 25.75 18.89 26.82
C ASN A 120 26.76 17.95 27.48
N PHE A 121 27.68 17.44 26.66
CA PHE A 121 28.80 16.64 27.11
C PHE A 121 29.97 17.54 27.54
N PRO A 122 30.82 17.11 28.49
CA PRO A 122 31.98 17.90 28.94
C PRO A 122 33.03 18.16 27.85
N GLY A 123 32.97 17.44 26.73
CA GLY A 123 33.85 17.59 25.58
C GLY A 123 33.25 16.95 24.33
N ILE A 124 33.97 17.05 23.22
CA ILE A 124 33.54 16.45 21.95
C ILE A 124 33.64 14.92 22.05
N ILE A 125 32.54 14.24 21.75
CA ILE A 125 32.48 12.79 21.54
C ILE A 125 32.61 12.54 20.04
N ASN A 126 33.57 11.71 19.64
CA ASN A 126 33.80 11.36 18.25
C ASN A 126 32.73 10.40 17.70
N ALA A 127 32.54 10.41 16.38
CA ALA A 127 31.68 9.44 15.70
C ALA A 127 32.12 7.99 15.96
N GLY A 128 31.15 7.08 16.07
CA GLY A 128 31.34 5.66 16.38
C GLY A 128 31.43 5.34 17.88
N ILE A 129 31.53 6.33 18.76
CA ILE A 129 31.54 6.10 20.21
C ILE A 129 30.15 5.72 20.71
N LYS A 130 30.10 4.65 21.51
CA LYS A 130 28.91 4.18 22.22
C LYS A 130 28.95 4.60 23.68
N ASP A 131 27.84 5.12 24.19
CA ASP A 131 27.69 5.41 25.61
C ASP A 131 26.21 5.45 26.01
N SER A 132 25.92 5.93 27.22
CA SER A 132 24.56 6.15 27.68
C SER A 132 24.41 7.36 28.60
N PHE A 133 23.23 7.96 28.60
CA PHE A 133 22.81 8.90 29.64
C PHE A 133 21.40 8.56 30.12
N THR A 134 21.08 8.96 31.35
CA THR A 134 19.77 8.80 31.96
C THR A 134 19.17 10.17 32.22
N ILE A 135 17.96 10.39 31.72
CA ILE A 135 17.13 11.57 32.01
C ILE A 135 16.14 11.16 33.09
N TYR A 136 16.16 11.85 34.22
CA TYR A 136 15.13 11.76 35.26
C TYR A 136 14.14 12.90 35.05
N TYR A 137 12.85 12.59 35.00
CA TYR A 137 11.83 13.57 34.68
C TYR A 137 10.48 13.22 35.30
N LYS A 138 9.62 14.22 35.36
CA LYS A 138 8.24 14.06 35.82
C LYS A 138 7.34 15.16 35.27
N GLY A 139 6.04 14.94 35.28
CA GLY A 139 5.09 15.96 34.88
C GLY A 139 3.74 15.39 34.49
N VAL A 140 2.86 16.29 34.06
CA VAL A 140 1.59 15.93 33.43
C VAL A 140 1.85 15.84 31.93
N PRO A 141 1.68 14.67 31.30
CA PRO A 141 1.87 14.54 29.87
C PRO A 141 1.02 15.53 29.08
N ALA A 142 1.53 15.99 27.93
CA ALA A 142 0.73 16.79 27.00
C ALA A 142 -0.41 15.94 26.39
N GLN A 143 -1.34 16.59 25.69
CA GLN A 143 -2.42 15.92 24.95
C GLN A 143 -2.42 16.44 23.52
N THR A 144 -1.49 15.94 22.70
CA THR A 144 -1.44 16.26 21.27
C THR A 144 -1.97 15.09 20.44
N GLY A 145 -2.25 15.34 19.15
CA GLY A 145 -2.77 14.31 18.24
C GLY A 145 -4.07 13.69 18.78
N PHE A 146 -4.07 12.36 18.94
CA PHE A 146 -5.19 11.60 19.52
C PHE A 146 -5.19 11.54 21.06
N GLY A 147 -4.30 12.28 21.72
CA GLY A 147 -4.28 12.47 23.17
C GLY A 147 -3.10 11.84 23.91
N SER A 148 -2.31 10.99 23.23
CA SER A 148 -0.98 10.42 23.56
C SER A 148 -0.74 9.71 24.90
N PHE A 149 -1.31 10.23 25.98
CA PHE A 149 -1.33 9.66 27.32
C PHE A 149 -2.65 10.07 27.99
N ILE A 150 -3.61 9.15 27.98
CA ILE A 150 -4.99 9.41 28.40
C ILE A 150 -5.28 8.70 29.72
N GLN A 151 -5.89 9.46 30.63
CA GLN A 151 -6.55 8.92 31.80
C GLN A 151 -8.05 8.87 31.54
N SER A 152 -8.66 7.70 31.75
CA SER A 152 -10.11 7.50 31.66
C SER A 152 -10.57 6.49 32.71
N SER A 153 -11.78 5.94 32.56
CA SER A 153 -12.26 4.84 33.39
C SER A 153 -13.06 3.81 32.60
N HIS A 154 -13.17 2.60 33.13
CA HIS A 154 -14.06 1.54 32.66
C HIS A 154 -14.72 0.89 33.89
N ALA A 155 -16.04 0.70 33.86
CA ALA A 155 -16.82 0.24 35.01
C ALA A 155 -16.49 0.96 36.35
N GLY A 156 -16.13 2.26 36.29
CA GLY A 156 -15.75 3.06 37.46
C GLY A 156 -14.30 2.87 37.94
N VAL A 157 -13.51 2.00 37.31
CA VAL A 157 -12.09 1.78 37.62
C VAL A 157 -11.22 2.67 36.71
N PRO A 158 -10.22 3.37 37.26
CA PRO A 158 -9.37 4.23 36.45
C PRO A 158 -8.45 3.41 35.53
N VAL A 159 -8.14 3.96 34.36
CA VAL A 159 -7.19 3.41 33.40
C VAL A 159 -6.31 4.53 32.84
N ILE A 160 -5.03 4.22 32.66
CA ILE A 160 -4.11 5.02 31.84
C ILE A 160 -3.68 4.18 30.64
N TRP A 161 -3.63 4.79 29.45
CA TRP A 161 -3.10 4.18 28.24
C TRP A 161 -2.40 5.23 27.36
N SER A 162 -1.42 4.80 26.56
CA SER A 162 -0.71 5.62 25.58
C SER A 162 -1.21 5.42 24.15
N LEU A 163 -1.08 6.44 23.29
CA LEU A 163 -1.32 6.37 21.85
C LEU A 163 -0.44 7.40 21.13
N SER A 164 0.79 7.01 20.79
CA SER A 164 1.82 7.96 20.38
C SER A 164 1.80 8.32 18.88
N GLU A 165 0.97 7.68 18.07
CA GLU A 165 0.82 8.01 16.66
C GLU A 165 0.03 9.33 16.46
N PRO A 166 0.42 10.25 15.55
CA PRO A 166 1.66 10.28 14.76
C PRO A 166 2.86 10.96 15.47
N TYR A 167 2.63 11.81 16.47
CA TYR A 167 3.69 12.66 17.05
C TYR A 167 3.69 12.72 18.58
N GLY A 168 2.96 11.81 19.23
CA GLY A 168 2.64 11.84 20.65
C GLY A 168 3.65 11.19 21.58
N ALA A 169 4.71 10.54 21.09
CA ALA A 169 5.67 9.86 21.98
C ALA A 169 6.35 10.88 22.92
N ARG A 170 6.76 12.04 22.38
CA ARG A 170 7.37 13.13 23.16
C ARG A 170 6.47 13.75 24.23
N ASP A 171 5.16 13.49 24.19
CA ASP A 171 4.20 14.07 25.13
C ASP A 171 4.33 13.51 26.53
N TRP A 172 4.85 12.29 26.67
CA TRP A 172 4.91 11.57 27.93
C TRP A 172 6.30 11.04 28.29
N TRP A 173 7.28 11.06 27.37
CA TRP A 173 8.67 10.69 27.65
C TRP A 173 9.69 11.33 26.70
N PRO A 174 10.94 11.58 27.15
CA PRO A 174 11.99 12.09 26.28
C PRO A 174 12.46 11.03 25.28
N CYS A 175 12.38 11.33 23.99
CA CYS A 175 12.65 10.36 22.92
C CYS A 175 13.06 11.02 21.59
N LYS A 176 13.47 10.21 20.60
CA LYS A 176 13.51 10.65 19.20
C LYS A 176 12.13 10.44 18.58
N ASN A 177 11.31 11.49 18.51
CA ASN A 177 9.91 11.40 18.07
C ASN A 177 9.76 11.28 16.54
N GLY A 178 10.86 11.39 15.79
CA GLY A 178 10.89 11.31 14.33
C GLY A 178 10.73 9.89 13.78
N LEU A 179 10.54 9.81 12.47
CA LEU A 179 10.52 8.56 11.68
C LEU A 179 11.87 8.31 10.99
N ASP A 180 12.96 8.63 11.68
CA ASP A 180 14.34 8.58 11.20
C ASP A 180 15.27 7.73 12.10
N ASP A 181 14.73 7.15 13.17
CA ASP A 181 15.45 6.26 14.07
C ASP A 181 14.52 5.19 14.68
N LYS A 182 15.03 3.96 14.80
CA LYS A 182 14.42 2.87 15.56
C LYS A 182 15.44 2.35 16.55
N ALA A 183 15.07 2.32 17.83
CA ALA A 183 15.90 1.63 18.81
C ALA A 183 15.93 0.14 18.52
N ASP A 184 17.12 -0.49 18.53
CA ASP A 184 17.29 -1.94 18.30
C ASP A 184 16.45 -2.79 19.27
N SER A 185 16.24 -2.26 20.49
CA SER A 185 15.49 -2.93 21.55
C SER A 185 15.10 -2.00 22.69
N ILE A 186 14.21 -2.47 23.58
CA ILE A 186 13.78 -1.72 24.75
C ILE A 186 13.48 -2.63 25.96
N ASP A 187 13.79 -2.15 27.17
CA ASP A 187 13.19 -2.66 28.41
C ASP A 187 12.31 -1.59 29.06
N ILE A 188 11.11 -2.01 29.45
CA ILE A 188 10.08 -1.14 30.01
C ILE A 188 9.74 -1.63 31.41
N TYR A 189 9.93 -0.77 32.40
CA TYR A 189 9.61 -1.04 33.79
C TYR A 189 8.50 -0.09 34.22
N VAL A 190 7.35 -0.64 34.59
CA VAL A 190 6.19 0.15 35.05
C VAL A 190 5.92 -0.18 36.51
N THR A 191 6.14 0.80 37.38
CA THR A 191 5.74 0.75 38.79
C THR A 191 4.32 1.28 38.92
N HIS A 192 3.41 0.51 39.51
CA HIS A 192 2.00 0.87 39.68
C HIS A 192 1.46 0.35 41.02
N PRO A 193 0.31 0.84 41.52
CA PRO A 193 -0.38 0.23 42.66
C PRO A 193 -0.64 -1.26 42.42
N ALA A 194 -0.45 -2.09 43.46
CA ALA A 194 -0.47 -3.55 43.35
C ALA A 194 -1.83 -4.16 42.96
N ILE A 195 -2.91 -3.36 43.03
CA ILE A 195 -4.25 -3.77 42.58
C ILE A 195 -4.41 -3.76 41.05
N TYR A 196 -3.47 -3.15 40.33
CA TYR A 196 -3.50 -3.02 38.87
C TYR A 196 -2.50 -3.97 38.20
N LYS A 197 -2.57 -4.01 36.87
CA LYS A 197 -1.65 -4.70 35.96
C LYS A 197 -1.17 -3.70 34.91
N ALA A 198 0.08 -3.85 34.47
CA ALA A 198 0.66 -3.02 33.41
C ALA A 198 0.98 -3.85 32.17
N ALA A 199 0.44 -3.46 31.02
CA ALA A 199 0.71 -4.06 29.72
C ALA A 199 1.66 -3.17 28.89
N SER A 200 2.55 -3.80 28.11
CA SER A 200 3.52 -3.10 27.25
C SER A 200 4.07 -4.04 26.16
N ASN A 201 4.99 -3.53 25.33
CA ASN A 201 5.62 -4.25 24.22
C ASN A 201 6.55 -5.38 24.71
N GLY A 202 6.68 -6.43 23.90
CA GLY A 202 7.59 -7.54 24.10
C GLY A 202 7.07 -8.60 25.07
N LEU A 203 7.99 -9.33 25.69
CA LEU A 203 7.71 -10.41 26.63
C LEU A 203 7.74 -9.92 28.08
N LEU A 204 6.74 -10.31 28.87
CA LEU A 204 6.74 -10.11 30.32
C LEU A 204 7.88 -10.93 30.94
N GLN A 205 8.79 -10.26 31.65
CA GLN A 205 9.93 -10.90 32.32
C GLN A 205 9.66 -11.15 33.80
N SER A 206 9.05 -10.18 34.49
CA SER A 206 8.76 -10.28 35.92
C SER A 206 7.69 -9.30 36.37
N GLU A 207 6.93 -9.69 37.38
CA GLU A 207 6.12 -8.81 38.23
C GLU A 207 6.67 -8.94 39.65
N THR A 208 7.19 -7.84 40.21
CA THR A 208 7.83 -7.85 41.54
C THR A 208 7.11 -6.90 42.49
N ALA A 209 6.63 -7.42 43.61
CA ALA A 209 6.05 -6.62 44.67
C ALA A 209 7.12 -5.70 45.29
N LEU A 210 6.75 -4.45 45.55
CA LEU A 210 7.56 -3.43 46.19
C LEU A 210 6.90 -2.97 47.50
N ALA A 211 7.63 -2.19 48.30
CA ALA A 211 7.07 -1.52 49.46
C ALA A 211 5.91 -0.56 49.07
N ALA A 212 5.13 -0.15 50.07
CA ALA A 212 3.99 0.76 49.90
C ALA A 212 2.91 0.28 48.91
N ASN A 213 2.65 -1.04 48.88
CA ASN A 213 1.61 -1.67 48.05
C ASN A 213 1.74 -1.36 46.55
N LYS A 214 2.98 -1.35 46.05
CA LYS A 214 3.29 -1.18 44.63
C LYS A 214 3.81 -2.48 44.02
N THR A 215 3.68 -2.60 42.71
CA THR A 215 4.29 -3.66 41.90
C THR A 215 5.08 -3.00 40.78
N VAL A 216 6.26 -3.53 40.46
CA VAL A 216 6.99 -3.19 39.24
C VAL A 216 6.87 -4.34 38.24
N THR A 217 6.37 -4.02 37.06
CA THR A 217 6.23 -4.94 35.94
C THR A 217 7.33 -4.66 34.92
N HIS A 218 8.08 -5.68 34.51
CA HIS A 218 9.19 -5.56 33.57
C HIS A 218 8.87 -6.29 32.26
N TRP A 219 8.84 -5.53 31.17
CA TRP A 219 8.68 -5.98 29.80
C TRP A 219 9.96 -5.84 29.00
N LYS A 220 10.19 -6.77 28.08
CA LYS A 220 11.42 -6.85 27.27
C LYS A 220 11.10 -7.09 25.81
N HIS A 221 11.45 -6.14 24.96
CA HIS A 221 11.31 -6.21 23.50
C HIS A 221 12.69 -6.15 22.83
N ARG A 222 12.94 -7.01 21.85
CA ARG A 222 14.24 -7.30 21.22
C ARG A 222 14.17 -7.31 19.70
N TYR A 223 13.25 -6.52 19.14
CA TYR A 223 13.25 -6.12 17.75
C TYR A 223 13.34 -4.59 17.64
N PRO A 224 13.78 -4.07 16.48
CA PRO A 224 13.80 -2.63 16.25
C PRO A 224 12.40 -2.01 16.32
N ILE A 225 12.27 -0.95 17.10
CA ILE A 225 10.98 -0.31 17.42
C ILE A 225 11.04 1.20 17.21
N ALA A 226 10.06 1.74 16.49
CA ALA A 226 9.86 3.18 16.36
C ALA A 226 9.17 3.73 17.61
N THR A 227 9.46 4.98 17.97
CA THR A 227 9.00 5.55 19.24
C THR A 227 7.49 5.69 19.35
N TYR A 228 6.78 5.87 18.23
CA TYR A 228 5.31 5.91 18.22
C TYR A 228 4.65 4.54 18.52
N LEU A 229 5.39 3.43 18.35
CA LEU A 229 4.92 2.06 18.60
C LEU A 229 5.15 1.61 20.05
N ILE A 230 5.90 2.36 20.84
CA ILE A 230 6.13 2.08 22.26
C ILE A 230 4.87 2.45 23.04
N ALA A 231 4.41 1.51 23.87
CA ALA A 231 3.16 1.63 24.59
C ALA A 231 3.19 1.17 26.03
N ILE A 232 2.28 1.75 26.81
CA ILE A 232 1.97 1.38 28.18
C ILE A 232 0.48 1.50 28.41
N ALA A 233 -0.09 0.56 29.17
CA ALA A 233 -1.43 0.71 29.73
C ALA A 233 -1.50 0.10 31.13
N VAL A 234 -2.22 0.74 32.04
CA VAL A 234 -2.32 0.35 33.45
C VAL A 234 -3.76 0.44 33.93
N THR A 235 -4.33 -0.69 34.37
CA THR A 235 -5.60 -0.78 35.10
C THR A 235 -5.78 -2.19 35.68
N ASN A 236 -6.95 -2.55 36.21
CA ASN A 236 -7.24 -3.87 36.81
C ASN A 236 -7.53 -4.96 35.74
N TYR A 237 -6.67 -5.04 34.72
CA TYR A 237 -6.86 -5.98 33.62
C TYR A 237 -7.04 -7.43 34.10
N SER A 238 -8.00 -8.12 33.49
CA SER A 238 -8.00 -9.58 33.41
C SER A 238 -7.00 -10.01 32.34
N VAL A 239 -6.16 -11.00 32.65
CA VAL A 239 -5.12 -11.50 31.75
C VAL A 239 -5.34 -12.98 31.45
N PHE A 240 -5.30 -13.35 30.18
CA PHE A 240 -5.32 -14.75 29.75
C PHE A 240 -4.35 -14.98 28.59
N ASN A 241 -3.92 -16.25 28.45
CA ASN A 241 -2.92 -16.64 27.46
C ASN A 241 -3.50 -17.68 26.49
N ASN A 242 -3.05 -17.60 25.25
CA ASN A 242 -3.30 -18.57 24.19
C ASN A 242 -1.99 -18.87 23.45
N THR A 243 -2.06 -19.80 22.50
CA THR A 243 -0.96 -20.09 21.58
C THR A 243 -1.50 -20.29 20.18
N VAL A 244 -0.70 -19.99 19.18
CA VAL A 244 -1.00 -20.25 17.77
C VAL A 244 0.14 -20.98 17.09
N GLN A 245 -0.20 -22.00 16.32
CA GLN A 245 0.78 -22.76 15.55
C GLN A 245 1.04 -22.07 14.22
N LEU A 246 2.28 -21.63 14.01
CA LEU A 246 2.80 -21.00 12.80
C LEU A 246 3.91 -21.88 12.23
N GLY A 247 3.55 -22.75 11.28
CA GLY A 247 4.49 -23.77 10.77
C GLY A 247 4.98 -24.68 11.90
N ALA A 248 6.30 -24.67 12.15
CA ALA A 248 6.93 -25.44 13.23
C ALA A 248 6.97 -24.71 14.59
N ILE A 249 6.57 -23.44 14.65
CA ILE A 249 6.66 -22.60 15.85
C ILE A 249 5.30 -22.48 16.52
N THR A 250 5.25 -22.72 17.82
CA THR A 250 4.10 -22.37 18.66
C THR A 250 4.34 -20.98 19.27
N LEU A 251 3.67 -19.96 18.74
CA LEU A 251 3.81 -18.59 19.21
C LEU A 251 2.87 -18.33 20.39
N PRO A 252 3.34 -17.74 21.51
CA PRO A 252 2.47 -17.32 22.59
C PRO A 252 1.64 -16.07 22.20
N MET A 253 0.41 -16.01 22.70
CA MET A 253 -0.43 -14.83 22.67
C MET A 253 -0.91 -14.49 24.08
N GLN A 254 -0.86 -13.21 24.45
CA GLN A 254 -1.33 -12.73 25.75
C GLN A 254 -2.28 -11.56 25.59
N THR A 255 -3.44 -11.67 26.23
CA THR A 255 -4.49 -10.65 26.19
C THR A 255 -4.67 -10.02 27.56
N HIS A 256 -4.67 -8.68 27.62
CA HIS A 256 -5.06 -7.88 28.76
C HIS A 256 -6.38 -7.19 28.40
N CYS A 257 -7.48 -7.53 29.06
CA CYS A 257 -8.77 -6.91 28.79
C CYS A 257 -9.45 -6.45 30.07
N TYR A 258 -10.40 -5.54 29.97
CA TYR A 258 -11.17 -5.13 31.12
C TYR A 258 -11.95 -6.33 31.67
N PRO A 259 -12.09 -6.49 33.01
CA PRO A 259 -12.75 -7.66 33.59
C PRO A 259 -14.15 -7.91 33.06
N GLU A 260 -14.94 -6.85 32.83
CA GLU A 260 -16.29 -6.91 32.27
C GLU A 260 -16.35 -7.43 30.82
N ASN A 261 -15.23 -7.41 30.09
CA ASN A 261 -15.14 -7.84 28.70
C ASN A 261 -14.36 -9.15 28.52
N LEU A 262 -13.98 -9.84 29.61
CA LEU A 262 -13.19 -11.06 29.56
C LEU A 262 -13.80 -12.12 28.64
N ALA A 263 -15.09 -12.43 28.82
CA ALA A 263 -15.79 -13.41 28.00
C ALA A 263 -15.86 -12.98 26.52
N LEU A 264 -16.01 -11.68 26.24
CA LEU A 264 -16.06 -11.16 24.88
C LEU A 264 -14.73 -11.38 24.14
N PHE A 265 -13.60 -11.09 24.80
CA PHE A 265 -12.27 -11.32 24.22
C PHE A 265 -11.97 -12.81 24.07
N GLN A 266 -12.28 -13.64 25.07
CA GLN A 266 -12.09 -15.08 25.00
C GLN A 266 -12.86 -15.70 23.83
N ASN A 267 -14.13 -15.31 23.64
CA ASN A 267 -14.98 -15.84 22.58
C ASN A 267 -14.54 -15.43 21.16
N ASN A 268 -13.78 -14.34 21.01
CA ASN A 268 -13.32 -13.85 19.70
C ASN A 268 -11.84 -14.12 19.43
N THR A 269 -11.07 -14.60 20.41
CA THR A 269 -9.61 -14.81 20.26
C THR A 269 -9.28 -15.73 19.10
N GLN A 270 -10.06 -16.80 18.88
CA GLN A 270 -9.79 -17.75 17.79
C GLN A 270 -9.76 -17.08 16.41
N LYS A 271 -10.54 -16.01 16.20
CA LYS A 271 -10.59 -15.28 14.92
C LYS A 271 -9.25 -14.63 14.58
N VAL A 272 -8.59 -13.98 15.55
CA VAL A 272 -7.27 -13.40 15.30
C VAL A 272 -6.18 -14.46 15.15
N LEU A 273 -6.32 -15.62 15.81
CA LEU A 273 -5.38 -16.73 15.61
C LEU A 273 -5.48 -17.26 14.17
N ASN A 274 -6.69 -17.39 13.62
CA ASN A 274 -6.91 -17.78 12.22
C ASN A 274 -6.31 -16.75 11.25
N ALA A 275 -6.55 -15.45 11.49
CA ALA A 275 -5.95 -14.37 10.70
C ALA A 275 -4.41 -14.44 10.73
N MET A 276 -3.81 -14.75 11.89
CA MET A 276 -2.36 -14.89 12.00
C MET A 276 -1.80 -16.06 11.21
N GLN A 277 -2.48 -17.22 11.22
CA GLN A 277 -2.09 -18.36 10.41
C GLN A 277 -2.19 -18.03 8.92
N PHE A 278 -3.27 -17.35 8.51
CA PHE A 278 -3.46 -16.90 7.14
C PHE A 278 -2.37 -15.91 6.70
N PHE A 279 -2.05 -14.89 7.50
CA PHE A 279 -1.00 -13.92 7.16
C PHE A 279 0.38 -14.56 7.14
N HIS A 280 0.69 -15.42 8.12
CA HIS A 280 1.94 -16.17 8.15
C HIS A 280 2.14 -16.99 6.87
N ALA A 281 1.12 -17.74 6.45
CA ALA A 281 1.19 -18.60 5.27
C ALA A 281 1.32 -17.81 3.96
N ASN A 282 0.63 -16.68 3.84
CA ASN A 282 0.52 -15.94 2.58
C ASN A 282 1.57 -14.83 2.44
N PHE A 283 1.86 -14.09 3.51
CA PHE A 283 2.71 -12.89 3.49
C PHE A 283 4.09 -13.10 4.11
N GLY A 284 4.35 -14.25 4.73
CA GLY A 284 5.64 -14.63 5.30
C GLY A 284 5.61 -14.66 6.83
N ASP A 285 6.73 -15.08 7.44
CA ASP A 285 6.81 -15.29 8.89
C ASP A 285 6.31 -14.09 9.71
N TYR A 286 5.64 -14.36 10.84
CA TYR A 286 5.26 -13.31 11.79
C TYR A 286 6.52 -12.56 12.21
N PRO A 287 6.61 -11.22 12.07
CA PRO A 287 7.89 -10.52 12.21
C PRO A 287 8.52 -10.66 13.60
N PHE A 288 7.70 -10.72 14.64
CA PHE A 288 8.18 -10.80 16.03
C PHE A 288 8.18 -12.25 16.54
N ILE A 289 8.52 -13.23 15.69
CA ILE A 289 8.38 -14.69 15.93
C ILE A 289 9.09 -15.21 17.20
N LYS A 290 10.09 -14.48 17.70
CA LYS A 290 10.84 -14.84 18.93
C LYS A 290 10.21 -14.28 20.22
N GLU A 291 9.12 -13.55 20.09
CA GLU A 291 8.39 -12.95 21.22
C GLU A 291 6.96 -13.49 21.29
N LYS A 292 5.97 -12.61 21.36
CA LYS A 292 4.56 -12.92 21.41
C LYS A 292 3.78 -12.06 20.43
N TYR A 293 2.52 -12.40 20.26
CA TYR A 293 1.50 -11.42 19.91
C TYR A 293 0.67 -11.08 21.15
N GLY A 294 -0.04 -9.96 21.15
CA GLY A 294 -0.87 -9.64 22.29
C GLY A 294 -1.92 -8.58 22.01
N HIS A 295 -2.98 -8.63 22.79
CA HIS A 295 -4.06 -7.64 22.80
C HIS A 295 -4.09 -6.91 24.13
N VAL A 296 -4.36 -5.62 24.10
CA VAL A 296 -4.55 -4.78 25.28
C VAL A 296 -5.81 -3.94 25.09
N GLN A 297 -6.81 -4.11 25.94
CA GLN A 297 -8.02 -3.31 25.82
C GLN A 297 -7.78 -1.89 26.31
N PHE A 298 -8.27 -0.89 25.56
CA PHE A 298 -8.14 0.52 25.91
C PHE A 298 -9.39 1.34 25.54
N GLY A 299 -9.41 2.63 25.92
CA GLY A 299 -10.60 3.50 25.86
C GLY A 299 -10.70 4.45 24.66
N TRP A 300 -9.97 4.21 23.57
CA TRP A 300 -10.04 5.05 22.36
C TRP A 300 -11.17 4.59 21.40
N GLY A 301 -11.12 4.96 20.12
CA GLY A 301 -11.98 4.42 19.06
C GLY A 301 -11.16 3.69 18.00
N GLY A 302 -11.36 2.38 17.83
CA GLY A 302 -10.59 1.57 16.87
C GLY A 302 -9.52 0.70 17.55
N GLY A 303 -8.31 0.71 16.98
CA GLY A 303 -7.14 -0.02 17.46
C GLY A 303 -5.85 0.78 17.25
N MET A 304 -4.73 0.27 17.77
CA MET A 304 -3.41 0.83 17.55
C MET A 304 -2.39 -0.31 17.53
N GLU A 305 -1.52 -0.33 16.53
CA GLU A 305 -0.73 -1.49 16.14
C GLU A 305 0.51 -1.78 16.99
N HIS A 306 0.62 -1.18 18.18
CA HIS A 306 1.77 -1.30 19.07
C HIS A 306 2.42 -2.70 19.02
N GLN A 307 3.68 -2.75 18.58
CA GLN A 307 4.42 -3.99 18.31
C GLN A 307 4.24 -5.01 19.43
N THR A 308 3.75 -6.21 19.09
CA THR A 308 3.51 -7.36 20.00
C THR A 308 2.49 -7.13 21.13
N ALA A 309 1.83 -5.97 21.17
CA ALA A 309 0.89 -5.56 22.22
C ALA A 309 -0.17 -4.62 21.62
N THR A 310 -0.85 -5.06 20.57
CA THR A 310 -1.90 -4.31 19.86
C THR A 310 -2.99 -3.83 20.81
N PHE A 311 -3.30 -2.54 20.77
CA PHE A 311 -4.38 -1.96 21.58
C PHE A 311 -5.69 -2.05 20.81
N LEU A 312 -6.76 -2.50 21.47
CA LEU A 312 -8.08 -2.72 20.85
C LEU A 312 -9.19 -2.19 21.74
N VAL A 313 -10.18 -1.54 21.15
CA VAL A 313 -11.40 -1.19 21.89
C VAL A 313 -12.32 -2.40 22.04
N THR A 314 -12.49 -3.16 20.95
CA THR A 314 -13.27 -4.39 20.88
C THR A 314 -12.53 -5.46 20.08
N PRO A 315 -12.78 -6.76 20.33
CA PRO A 315 -12.19 -7.85 19.55
C PRO A 315 -13.02 -8.12 18.29
N ASP A 316 -13.31 -7.08 17.50
CA ASP A 316 -13.93 -7.24 16.18
C ASP A 316 -12.96 -7.94 15.22
N GLU A 317 -13.47 -8.86 14.40
CA GLU A 317 -12.62 -9.69 13.54
C GLU A 317 -11.83 -8.88 12.51
N SER A 318 -12.50 -7.94 11.83
CA SER A 318 -11.87 -7.12 10.80
C SER A 318 -10.86 -6.16 11.42
N LEU A 319 -11.19 -5.58 12.58
CA LEU A 319 -10.26 -4.73 13.31
C LEU A 319 -9.03 -5.52 13.78
N MET A 320 -9.23 -6.67 14.44
CA MET A 320 -8.13 -7.52 14.89
C MET A 320 -7.21 -7.96 13.73
N ALA A 321 -7.78 -8.24 12.55
CA ALA A 321 -7.01 -8.57 11.36
C ALA A 321 -6.26 -7.35 10.79
N HIS A 322 -6.84 -6.15 10.81
CA HIS A 322 -6.16 -4.91 10.40
C HIS A 322 -4.96 -4.65 11.30
N GLU A 323 -5.17 -4.62 12.61
CA GLU A 323 -4.08 -4.36 13.57
C GLU A 323 -2.98 -5.43 13.55
N LEU A 324 -3.35 -6.69 13.29
CA LEU A 324 -2.38 -7.76 13.10
C LEU A 324 -1.59 -7.59 11.79
N GLY A 325 -2.23 -7.10 10.73
CA GLY A 325 -1.56 -6.83 9.45
C GLY A 325 -0.42 -5.82 9.58
N HIS A 326 -0.56 -4.86 10.50
CA HIS A 326 0.47 -3.87 10.77
C HIS A 326 1.81 -4.44 11.25
N GLN A 327 1.80 -5.64 11.86
CA GLN A 327 3.02 -6.28 12.32
C GLN A 327 4.00 -6.50 11.14
N TRP A 328 3.49 -6.79 9.95
CA TRP A 328 4.26 -6.85 8.70
C TRP A 328 4.45 -5.49 8.03
N PHE A 329 3.39 -4.66 7.97
CA PHE A 329 3.37 -3.38 7.25
C PHE A 329 2.98 -2.23 8.17
N GLY A 330 3.96 -1.46 8.61
CA GLY A 330 3.83 -0.44 9.64
C GLY A 330 4.86 -0.64 10.74
N ASP A 331 5.04 -1.89 11.18
CA ASP A 331 5.98 -2.21 12.25
C ASP A 331 7.32 -2.73 11.71
N LYS A 332 7.32 -3.86 10.99
CA LYS A 332 8.52 -4.38 10.34
C LYS A 332 8.97 -3.46 9.20
N LEU A 333 8.04 -3.00 8.37
CA LEU A 333 8.27 -2.04 7.30
C LEU A 333 7.54 -0.74 7.65
N THR A 334 8.23 0.20 8.30
CA THR A 334 7.62 1.46 8.76
C THR A 334 7.77 2.53 7.69
N MET A 335 6.74 3.33 7.43
CA MET A 335 6.87 4.53 6.60
C MET A 335 7.93 5.51 7.14
N HIS A 336 8.76 6.06 6.25
CA HIS A 336 9.77 7.07 6.56
C HIS A 336 9.14 8.47 6.77
N SER A 337 7.89 8.65 6.37
CA SER A 337 7.16 9.92 6.52
C SER A 337 5.66 9.65 6.56
N TRP A 338 4.93 10.50 7.28
CA TRP A 338 3.46 10.53 7.27
C TRP A 338 2.87 10.83 5.88
N GLU A 339 3.65 11.36 4.94
CA GLU A 339 3.28 11.44 3.52
C GLU A 339 2.89 10.07 2.93
N ASP A 340 3.52 9.01 3.46
CA ASP A 340 3.45 7.62 3.01
C ASP A 340 2.69 6.70 3.98
N ILE A 341 1.85 7.25 4.86
CA ILE A 341 1.07 6.47 5.84
C ILE A 341 0.23 5.33 5.22
N TRP A 342 -0.12 5.43 3.93
CA TRP A 342 -0.80 4.35 3.21
C TRP A 342 0.02 3.05 3.13
N LEU A 343 1.35 3.12 3.28
CA LEU A 343 2.19 1.92 3.36
C LEU A 343 1.92 1.12 4.63
N ASN A 344 1.48 1.78 5.69
CA ASN A 344 0.98 1.13 6.90
C ASN A 344 -0.50 0.81 6.70
N GLU A 345 -1.33 1.85 6.59
CA GLU A 345 -2.79 1.75 6.69
C GLU A 345 -3.45 1.07 5.49
N GLY A 346 -2.98 1.39 4.29
CA GLY A 346 -3.46 0.76 3.07
C GLY A 346 -3.10 -0.73 3.03
N PHE A 347 -1.91 -1.12 3.49
CA PHE A 347 -1.51 -2.53 3.56
C PHE A 347 -2.25 -3.29 4.66
N ALA A 348 -2.38 -2.74 5.87
CA ALA A 348 -3.14 -3.37 6.95
C ALA A 348 -4.61 -3.58 6.55
N THR A 349 -5.25 -2.56 5.96
CA THR A 349 -6.60 -2.66 5.41
C THR A 349 -6.68 -3.68 4.28
N TYR A 350 -5.67 -3.74 3.39
CA TYR A 350 -5.59 -4.75 2.33
C TYR A 350 -5.49 -6.18 2.90
N LEU A 351 -4.62 -6.41 3.88
CA LEU A 351 -4.44 -7.71 4.56
C LEU A 351 -5.75 -8.16 5.22
N ALA A 352 -6.39 -7.29 5.98
CA ALA A 352 -7.69 -7.56 6.58
C ALA A 352 -8.74 -7.89 5.51
N ALA A 353 -8.81 -7.12 4.42
CA ALA A 353 -9.74 -7.35 3.34
C ALA A 353 -9.54 -8.73 2.68
N VAL A 354 -8.31 -9.12 2.34
CA VAL A 354 -8.06 -10.43 1.72
C VAL A 354 -8.31 -11.60 2.67
N TYR A 355 -8.07 -11.44 3.97
CA TYR A 355 -8.43 -12.45 4.98
C TYR A 355 -9.96 -12.60 5.09
N MET A 356 -10.69 -11.49 5.08
CA MET A 356 -12.15 -11.50 5.13
C MET A 356 -12.76 -12.06 3.82
N GLU A 357 -12.12 -11.84 2.67
CA GLU A 357 -12.52 -12.45 1.40
C GLU A 357 -12.29 -13.97 1.39
N ASP A 358 -11.19 -14.45 1.97
CA ASP A 358 -10.90 -15.88 2.12
C ASP A 358 -11.88 -16.56 3.09
N THR A 359 -12.12 -15.92 4.24
CA THR A 359 -12.98 -16.46 5.30
C THR A 359 -14.47 -16.37 4.93
N TYR A 360 -14.89 -15.30 4.24
CA TYR A 360 -16.28 -15.00 3.91
C TYR A 360 -16.46 -14.66 2.42
N PRO A 361 -16.21 -15.61 1.50
CA PRO A 361 -16.14 -15.33 0.06
C PRO A 361 -17.45 -14.79 -0.54
N ALA A 362 -18.60 -15.15 0.05
CA ALA A 362 -19.92 -14.65 -0.36
C ALA A 362 -20.05 -13.11 -0.23
N ASN A 363 -19.27 -12.48 0.63
CA ASN A 363 -19.32 -11.04 0.89
C ASN A 363 -18.34 -10.22 0.03
N THR A 364 -17.41 -10.88 -0.66
CA THR A 364 -16.31 -10.24 -1.44
C THR A 364 -16.80 -9.10 -2.32
N TYR A 365 -17.78 -9.37 -3.19
CA TYR A 365 -18.29 -8.38 -4.15
C TYR A 365 -18.95 -7.19 -3.46
N THR A 366 -19.72 -7.43 -2.40
CA THR A 366 -20.42 -6.40 -1.65
C THR A 366 -19.42 -5.51 -0.90
N ASN A 367 -18.43 -6.11 -0.25
CA ASN A 367 -17.41 -5.41 0.51
C ASN A 367 -16.53 -4.56 -0.41
N ARG A 368 -16.03 -5.13 -1.51
CA ARG A 368 -15.24 -4.39 -2.51
C ARG A 368 -16.01 -3.19 -3.04
N ARG A 369 -17.27 -3.38 -3.44
CA ARG A 369 -18.15 -2.31 -3.92
C ARG A 369 -18.36 -1.22 -2.87
N ALA A 370 -18.56 -1.58 -1.59
CA ALA A 370 -18.73 -0.61 -0.52
C ALA A 370 -17.49 0.28 -0.35
N VAL A 371 -16.30 -0.31 -0.43
CA VAL A 371 -15.03 0.43 -0.37
C VAL A 371 -14.87 1.35 -1.59
N ILE A 372 -15.13 0.88 -2.82
CA ILE A 372 -15.10 1.74 -4.02
C ILE A 372 -16.11 2.89 -3.91
N ASN A 373 -17.31 2.63 -3.41
CA ASN A 373 -18.32 3.67 -3.20
C ASN A 373 -17.83 4.74 -2.21
N ASN A 374 -17.12 4.33 -1.15
CA ASN A 374 -16.51 5.26 -0.22
C ASN A 374 -15.38 6.07 -0.89
N ILE A 375 -14.46 5.43 -1.60
CA ILE A 375 -13.37 6.09 -2.35
C ILE A 375 -13.94 7.13 -3.32
N THR A 376 -14.96 6.73 -4.08
CA THR A 376 -15.58 7.53 -5.15
C THR A 376 -16.74 8.40 -4.67
N SER A 377 -16.87 8.60 -3.36
CA SER A 377 -17.83 9.54 -2.75
C SER A 377 -17.45 11.01 -2.99
N SER A 378 -16.17 11.28 -3.28
CA SER A 378 -15.64 12.59 -3.65
C SER A 378 -14.64 12.45 -4.79
N ALA A 379 -14.61 13.42 -5.70
CA ALA A 379 -13.68 13.44 -6.81
C ALA A 379 -12.24 13.80 -6.40
N GLY A 380 -12.05 14.52 -5.29
CA GLY A 380 -10.73 14.98 -4.83
C GLY A 380 -10.04 14.03 -3.86
N GLY A 381 -8.73 14.19 -3.74
CA GLY A 381 -7.86 13.51 -2.79
C GLY A 381 -6.90 12.47 -3.41
N SER A 382 -5.64 12.58 -3.04
CA SER A 382 -4.56 11.65 -3.36
C SER A 382 -4.36 10.62 -2.24
N VAL A 383 -3.70 9.50 -2.54
CA VAL A 383 -3.22 8.59 -1.49
C VAL A 383 -2.05 9.23 -0.76
N LYS A 384 -1.12 9.85 -1.51
CA LYS A 384 -0.05 10.69 -0.93
C LYS A 384 -0.67 11.76 -0.04
N VAL A 385 -0.26 11.82 1.23
CA VAL A 385 -0.67 12.90 2.14
C VAL A 385 0.06 14.18 1.73
N ASP A 386 -0.73 15.23 1.53
CA ASP A 386 -0.31 16.55 1.07
C ASP A 386 -0.03 17.53 2.21
N ASP A 387 -0.57 17.26 3.39
CA ASP A 387 -0.35 18.02 4.62
C ASP A 387 -0.20 17.06 5.82
N THR A 388 1.05 16.89 6.28
CA THR A 388 1.39 16.05 7.43
C THR A 388 1.23 16.75 8.78
N THR A 389 0.77 18.01 8.80
CA THR A 389 0.40 18.71 10.04
C THR A 389 -1.06 18.44 10.43
N ASN A 390 -1.88 18.00 9.47
CA ASN A 390 -3.28 17.66 9.67
C ASN A 390 -3.47 16.17 9.94
N VAL A 391 -3.64 15.81 11.21
CA VAL A 391 -3.86 14.42 11.66
C VAL A 391 -5.05 13.77 10.96
N GLY A 392 -6.17 14.49 10.79
CA GLY A 392 -7.35 13.97 10.08
C GLY A 392 -7.11 13.68 8.60
N ARG A 393 -6.13 14.38 7.98
CA ARG A 393 -5.71 14.11 6.61
C ARG A 393 -4.76 12.91 6.54
N ILE A 394 -3.82 12.78 7.48
CA ILE A 394 -2.95 11.59 7.60
C ILE A 394 -3.82 10.34 7.73
N PHE A 395 -4.76 10.34 8.68
CA PHE A 395 -5.63 9.19 8.97
C PHE A 395 -7.00 9.31 8.27
N SER A 396 -7.01 9.71 7.00
CA SER A 396 -8.24 9.78 6.22
C SER A 396 -8.72 8.37 5.86
N GLY A 397 -9.81 7.90 6.48
CA GLY A 397 -10.42 6.60 6.16
C GLY A 397 -10.72 6.39 4.66
N ARG A 398 -11.04 7.47 3.93
CA ARG A 398 -11.26 7.41 2.47
C ARG A 398 -9.96 7.25 1.68
N LEU A 399 -8.92 8.01 2.03
CA LEU A 399 -7.74 8.18 1.19
C LEU A 399 -6.55 7.30 1.61
N SER A 400 -6.25 7.26 2.92
CA SER A 400 -5.09 6.53 3.46
C SER A 400 -5.39 5.04 3.64
N TYR A 401 -6.63 4.71 4.04
CA TYR A 401 -7.09 3.33 4.27
C TYR A 401 -7.74 2.74 3.02
N ASN A 402 -8.92 3.25 2.63
CA ASN A 402 -9.69 2.65 1.52
C ASN A 402 -9.01 2.82 0.16
N LYS A 403 -8.64 4.04 -0.23
CA LYS A 403 -7.93 4.26 -1.50
C LYS A 403 -6.51 3.68 -1.46
N GLY A 404 -5.84 3.72 -0.30
CA GLY A 404 -4.55 3.07 -0.07
C GLY A 404 -4.59 1.55 -0.27
N SER A 405 -5.58 0.85 0.31
CA SER A 405 -5.73 -0.59 0.14
C SER A 405 -6.11 -0.98 -1.29
N TYR A 406 -6.93 -0.17 -1.95
CA TYR A 406 -7.21 -0.37 -3.38
C TYR A 406 -6.01 -0.12 -4.28
N LEU A 407 -5.07 0.75 -3.89
CA LEU A 407 -3.80 0.87 -4.60
C LEU A 407 -3.04 -0.46 -4.58
N VAL A 408 -3.07 -1.19 -3.45
CA VAL A 408 -2.49 -2.54 -3.33
C VAL A 408 -3.25 -3.57 -4.16
N TYR A 409 -4.59 -3.59 -4.13
CA TYR A 409 -5.42 -4.45 -5.00
C TYR A 409 -5.11 -4.21 -6.49
N MET A 410 -5.04 -2.94 -6.91
CA MET A 410 -4.77 -2.59 -8.30
C MET A 410 -3.33 -2.92 -8.71
N LEU A 411 -2.34 -2.79 -7.82
CA LEU A 411 -0.98 -3.27 -8.07
C LEU A 411 -0.98 -4.79 -8.29
N ARG A 412 -1.67 -5.56 -7.43
CA ARG A 412 -1.83 -7.00 -7.61
C ARG A 412 -2.50 -7.34 -8.95
N TRP A 413 -3.53 -6.61 -9.33
CA TRP A 413 -4.21 -6.75 -10.62
C TRP A 413 -3.28 -6.47 -11.82
N VAL A 414 -2.52 -5.37 -11.78
CA VAL A 414 -1.60 -4.96 -12.85
C VAL A 414 -0.43 -5.92 -12.99
N LEU A 415 0.09 -6.46 -11.89
CA LEU A 415 1.25 -7.35 -11.90
C LEU A 415 0.91 -8.83 -12.08
N GLY A 416 -0.29 -9.23 -11.66
CA GLY A 416 -0.68 -10.61 -11.46
C GLY A 416 -0.17 -11.18 -10.15
N ASP A 417 -0.92 -12.13 -9.58
CA ASP A 417 -0.74 -12.67 -8.24
C ASP A 417 0.69 -13.16 -7.95
N SER A 418 1.25 -14.00 -8.83
CA SER A 418 2.58 -14.60 -8.59
C SER A 418 3.70 -13.55 -8.55
N THR A 419 3.65 -12.57 -9.44
CA THR A 419 4.62 -11.48 -9.51
C THR A 419 4.46 -10.52 -8.33
N PHE A 420 3.22 -10.18 -7.97
CA PHE A 420 2.92 -9.35 -6.82
C PHE A 420 3.44 -9.99 -5.52
N MET A 421 3.12 -11.27 -5.28
CA MET A 421 3.58 -11.96 -4.06
C MET A 421 5.11 -12.08 -4.01
N ARG A 422 5.77 -12.29 -5.15
CA ARG A 422 7.24 -12.25 -5.22
C ARG A 422 7.79 -10.87 -4.88
N ALA A 423 7.20 -9.80 -5.41
CA ALA A 423 7.61 -8.43 -5.11
C ALA A 423 7.47 -8.11 -3.62
N ILE A 424 6.34 -8.49 -3.00
CA ILE A 424 6.08 -8.31 -1.58
C ILE A 424 7.08 -9.08 -0.71
N LYS A 425 7.43 -10.32 -1.08
CA LYS A 425 8.46 -11.09 -0.37
C LYS A 425 9.84 -10.44 -0.49
N ASN A 426 10.20 -9.94 -1.68
CA ASN A 426 11.47 -9.24 -1.89
C ASN A 426 11.53 -7.93 -1.07
N TYR A 427 10.44 -7.16 -1.06
CA TYR A 427 10.34 -5.91 -0.30
C TYR A 427 10.49 -6.13 1.21
N GLN A 428 9.80 -7.14 1.76
CA GLN A 428 9.91 -7.51 3.18
C GLN A 428 11.24 -8.17 3.56
N GLY A 429 11.95 -8.72 2.58
CA GLY A 429 13.24 -9.38 2.75
C GLY A 429 14.44 -8.47 2.50
N ASP A 430 14.21 -7.22 2.06
CA ASP A 430 15.30 -6.27 1.82
C ASP A 430 15.97 -5.91 3.17
N PRO A 431 17.27 -6.16 3.35
CA PRO A 431 17.96 -5.93 4.61
C PRO A 431 18.07 -4.44 4.98
N GLY A 432 17.92 -3.53 4.01
CA GLY A 432 17.88 -2.09 4.26
C GLY A 432 16.50 -1.60 4.75
N LEU A 433 15.44 -2.37 4.52
CA LEU A 433 14.06 -1.99 4.81
C LEU A 433 13.43 -2.81 5.95
N ALA A 434 13.80 -4.09 6.07
CA ALA A 434 13.27 -4.98 7.10
C ALA A 434 13.67 -4.48 8.50
N TYR A 435 12.65 -4.29 9.35
CA TYR A 435 12.76 -3.65 10.67
C TYR A 435 13.28 -2.21 10.61
N ASN A 436 13.12 -1.54 9.47
CA ASN A 436 13.58 -0.18 9.23
C ASN A 436 12.47 0.66 8.56
N PHE A 437 12.83 1.85 8.11
CA PHE A 437 11.95 2.76 7.39
C PHE A 437 12.00 2.53 5.88
N THR A 438 10.87 2.78 5.22
CA THR A 438 10.67 2.63 3.78
C THR A 438 9.74 3.73 3.25
N ASN A 439 9.62 3.84 1.93
CA ASN A 439 8.76 4.84 1.28
C ASN A 439 8.16 4.28 -0.01
N THR A 440 7.25 5.05 -0.61
CA THR A 440 6.53 4.61 -1.82
C THR A 440 7.47 4.30 -2.99
N ALA A 441 8.60 5.02 -3.10
CA ALA A 441 9.59 4.79 -4.15
C ALA A 441 10.32 3.44 -3.98
N GLN A 442 10.63 3.03 -2.74
CA GLN A 442 11.22 1.73 -2.46
C GLN A 442 10.26 0.59 -2.82
N LEU A 443 9.00 0.67 -2.40
CA LEU A 443 7.97 -0.31 -2.82
C LEU A 443 7.88 -0.40 -4.34
N LYS A 444 7.83 0.74 -5.03
CA LYS A 444 7.81 0.80 -6.49
C LYS A 444 9.01 0.06 -7.10
N ILE A 445 10.23 0.30 -6.60
CA ILE A 445 11.45 -0.35 -7.10
C ILE A 445 11.33 -1.87 -7.03
N HIS A 446 10.90 -2.44 -5.91
CA HIS A 446 10.74 -3.90 -5.79
C HIS A 446 9.66 -4.46 -6.71
N MET A 447 8.56 -3.72 -6.90
CA MET A 447 7.48 -4.09 -7.82
C MET A 447 7.96 -4.05 -9.29
N GLU A 448 8.71 -3.02 -9.69
CA GLU A 448 9.29 -2.90 -11.03
C GLU A 448 10.35 -3.97 -11.29
N GLN A 449 11.24 -4.25 -10.33
CA GLN A 449 12.25 -5.31 -10.42
C GLN A 449 11.62 -6.71 -10.55
N ALA A 450 10.58 -7.01 -9.78
CA ALA A 450 9.94 -8.32 -9.82
C ALA A 450 9.13 -8.56 -11.10
N SER A 451 8.62 -7.49 -11.72
CA SER A 451 7.69 -7.56 -12.85
C SER A 451 8.30 -7.23 -14.22
N GLY A 452 9.42 -6.49 -14.24
CA GLY A 452 9.96 -5.89 -15.46
C GLY A 452 9.09 -4.77 -16.05
N LYS A 453 8.04 -4.33 -15.36
CA LYS A 453 7.14 -3.25 -15.81
C LYS A 453 7.61 -1.91 -15.24
N ASN A 454 7.45 -0.84 -16.02
CA ASN A 454 7.56 0.53 -15.52
C ASN A 454 6.20 0.95 -14.92
N LEU A 455 6.18 1.26 -13.62
CA LEU A 455 4.99 1.61 -12.85
C LEU A 455 4.87 3.12 -12.61
N THR A 456 5.70 3.94 -13.25
CA THR A 456 5.70 5.41 -13.08
C THR A 456 4.34 6.01 -13.40
N THR A 457 3.71 5.61 -14.51
CA THR A 457 2.36 6.07 -14.87
C THR A 457 1.34 5.70 -13.79
N PHE A 458 1.41 4.46 -13.28
CA PHE A 458 0.49 3.98 -12.24
C PHE A 458 0.59 4.83 -10.97
N PHE A 459 1.80 5.03 -10.42
CA PHE A 459 1.98 5.82 -9.20
C PHE A 459 1.65 7.30 -9.40
N ASN A 460 1.96 7.87 -10.57
CA ASN A 460 1.57 9.24 -10.88
C ASN A 460 0.05 9.42 -10.90
N GLN A 461 -0.69 8.47 -11.47
CA GLN A 461 -2.15 8.55 -11.58
C GLN A 461 -2.87 8.21 -10.26
N TRP A 462 -2.44 7.17 -9.56
CA TRP A 462 -3.21 6.59 -8.46
C TRP A 462 -2.71 6.95 -7.06
N TYR A 463 -1.40 7.15 -6.90
CA TYR A 463 -0.81 7.55 -5.61
C TYR A 463 -0.75 9.07 -5.46
N THR A 464 -0.15 9.77 -6.44
CA THR A 464 -0.04 11.25 -6.44
C THR A 464 -1.29 11.90 -7.03
N GLY A 465 -1.84 11.33 -8.10
CA GLY A 465 -3.03 11.81 -8.77
C GLY A 465 -4.31 11.67 -7.93
N GLN A 466 -5.33 12.42 -8.33
CA GLN A 466 -6.62 12.47 -7.65
C GLN A 466 -7.72 11.98 -8.59
N GLY A 467 -8.91 11.72 -8.04
CA GLY A 467 -10.05 11.26 -8.82
C GLY A 467 -9.99 9.79 -9.18
N TYR A 468 -10.83 9.45 -10.15
CA TYR A 468 -11.12 8.11 -10.66
C TYR A 468 -11.76 8.20 -12.05
N PRO A 469 -11.68 7.15 -12.88
CA PRO A 469 -12.32 7.09 -14.18
C PRO A 469 -13.80 6.68 -14.10
N SER A 470 -14.57 7.10 -15.10
CA SER A 470 -15.85 6.48 -15.48
C SER A 470 -15.70 5.92 -16.91
N TYR A 471 -15.78 4.61 -17.07
CA TYR A 471 -15.61 3.98 -18.39
C TYR A 471 -16.89 4.05 -19.22
N ASN A 472 -16.75 4.35 -20.50
CA ASN A 472 -17.80 4.25 -21.51
C ASN A 472 -17.35 3.24 -22.58
N VAL A 473 -17.98 2.06 -22.55
CA VAL A 473 -17.63 0.93 -23.41
C VAL A 473 -18.68 0.79 -24.50
N GLN A 474 -18.32 1.14 -25.73
CA GLN A 474 -19.13 0.80 -26.90
C GLN A 474 -18.66 -0.53 -27.46
N TRP A 475 -19.58 -1.41 -27.82
CA TRP A 475 -19.19 -2.71 -28.35
C TRP A 475 -20.18 -3.22 -29.38
N SER A 476 -19.69 -3.97 -30.36
CA SER A 476 -20.54 -4.67 -31.32
C SER A 476 -20.13 -6.13 -31.45
N GLN A 477 -21.11 -6.95 -31.79
CA GLN A 477 -20.85 -8.33 -32.15
C GLN A 477 -20.19 -8.38 -33.54
N LEU A 478 -19.08 -9.12 -33.65
CA LEU A 478 -18.44 -9.48 -34.90
C LEU A 478 -18.59 -10.98 -35.10
N GLY A 479 -19.47 -11.40 -36.01
CA GLY A 479 -19.72 -12.82 -36.19
C GLY A 479 -20.42 -13.48 -35.01
N ASN A 480 -20.36 -14.80 -34.95
CA ASN A 480 -20.97 -15.57 -33.86
C ASN A 480 -20.06 -15.71 -32.63
N SER A 481 -18.80 -15.26 -32.73
CA SER A 481 -17.78 -15.61 -31.75
C SER A 481 -16.92 -14.44 -31.27
N SER A 482 -16.97 -13.27 -31.91
CA SER A 482 -16.05 -12.17 -31.62
C SER A 482 -16.78 -10.86 -31.34
N VAL A 483 -16.08 -9.92 -30.73
CA VAL A 483 -16.58 -8.58 -30.42
C VAL A 483 -15.58 -7.51 -30.81
N LYS A 484 -16.09 -6.37 -31.27
CA LYS A 484 -15.36 -5.10 -31.41
C LYS A 484 -15.69 -4.25 -30.20
N ILE A 485 -14.69 -3.63 -29.59
CA ILE A 485 -14.82 -2.88 -28.35
C ILE A 485 -14.13 -1.53 -28.56
N THR A 486 -14.83 -0.43 -28.37
CA THR A 486 -14.26 0.91 -28.32
C THR A 486 -14.29 1.38 -26.87
N MET A 487 -13.10 1.60 -26.30
CA MET A 487 -12.94 2.05 -24.92
C MET A 487 -12.82 3.57 -24.85
N ASN A 488 -13.60 4.19 -23.97
CA ASN A 488 -13.47 5.58 -23.58
C ASN A 488 -13.57 5.71 -22.05
N GLN A 489 -13.06 6.81 -21.51
CA GLN A 489 -13.28 7.21 -20.13
C GLN A 489 -13.38 8.73 -20.00
N THR A 490 -14.03 9.16 -18.94
CA THR A 490 -13.91 10.52 -18.38
C THR A 490 -13.26 10.43 -17.00
N THR A 491 -12.52 11.46 -16.61
CA THR A 491 -11.88 11.53 -15.29
C THR A 491 -12.64 12.48 -14.36
N SER A 492 -12.70 12.15 -13.07
CA SER A 492 -13.42 12.98 -12.10
C SER A 492 -12.61 14.19 -11.62
N HIS A 493 -11.30 14.26 -11.90
CA HIS A 493 -10.42 15.33 -11.43
C HIS A 493 -9.37 15.72 -12.47
N PRO A 494 -9.06 17.02 -12.66
CA PRO A 494 -8.15 17.49 -13.72
C PRO A 494 -6.68 17.14 -13.51
N SER A 495 -6.28 16.71 -12.30
CA SER A 495 -4.89 16.28 -12.03
C SER A 495 -4.50 15.00 -12.77
N VAL A 496 -5.48 14.23 -13.25
CA VAL A 496 -5.26 13.06 -14.09
C VAL A 496 -6.13 13.18 -15.33
N THR A 497 -5.50 13.33 -16.49
CA THR A 497 -6.20 13.49 -17.77
C THR A 497 -6.73 12.17 -18.33
N PHE A 498 -6.13 11.06 -17.92
CA PHE A 498 -6.51 9.71 -18.34
C PHE A 498 -5.91 8.68 -17.37
N PHE A 499 -6.67 7.65 -16.97
CA PHE A 499 -6.18 6.55 -16.15
C PHE A 499 -5.85 5.33 -17.03
N GLU A 500 -4.57 4.99 -17.12
CA GLU A 500 -4.13 3.81 -17.87
C GLU A 500 -4.30 2.56 -17.01
N MET A 501 -5.17 1.64 -17.42
CA MET A 501 -5.41 0.39 -16.69
C MET A 501 -5.76 -0.78 -17.62
N PRO A 502 -5.36 -2.01 -17.25
CA PRO A 502 -6.00 -3.22 -17.75
C PRO A 502 -7.43 -3.29 -17.20
N VAL A 503 -8.44 -3.25 -18.08
CA VAL A 503 -9.86 -3.27 -17.71
C VAL A 503 -10.48 -4.62 -18.04
N ALA A 504 -11.04 -5.29 -17.04
CA ALA A 504 -11.81 -6.51 -17.23
C ALA A 504 -13.21 -6.19 -17.81
N LEU A 505 -13.59 -6.89 -18.86
CA LEU A 505 -14.91 -6.82 -19.49
C LEU A 505 -15.52 -8.22 -19.52
N LYS A 506 -16.62 -8.42 -18.79
CA LYS A 506 -17.37 -9.69 -18.78
C LYS A 506 -18.49 -9.62 -19.79
N PHE A 507 -18.35 -10.35 -20.88
CA PHE A 507 -19.41 -10.57 -21.87
C PHE A 507 -20.27 -11.74 -21.41
N LYS A 508 -21.58 -11.66 -21.60
CA LYS A 508 -22.52 -12.73 -21.26
C LYS A 508 -23.75 -12.74 -22.14
N ASN A 509 -24.44 -13.87 -22.10
CA ASN A 509 -25.84 -14.04 -22.48
C ASN A 509 -26.55 -14.87 -21.38
N ALA A 510 -27.71 -15.45 -21.68
CA ALA A 510 -28.48 -16.27 -20.73
C ALA A 510 -27.75 -17.55 -20.25
N THR A 511 -26.82 -18.11 -21.03
CA THR A 511 -26.22 -19.43 -20.78
C THR A 511 -24.70 -19.44 -20.73
N GLN A 512 -24.04 -18.39 -21.20
CA GLN A 512 -22.58 -18.31 -21.35
C GLN A 512 -22.05 -16.97 -20.84
N GLU A 513 -20.86 -17.00 -20.25
CA GLU A 513 -20.10 -15.79 -19.92
C GLU A 513 -18.59 -15.98 -20.19
N LYS A 514 -17.91 -14.87 -20.48
CA LYS A 514 -16.46 -14.82 -20.60
C LYS A 514 -15.92 -13.44 -20.25
N THR A 515 -14.90 -13.42 -19.40
CA THR A 515 -14.14 -12.21 -19.10
C THR A 515 -12.94 -12.10 -20.02
N ILE A 516 -12.72 -10.91 -20.58
CA ILE A 516 -11.52 -10.53 -21.30
C ILE A 516 -10.92 -9.28 -20.67
N VAL A 517 -9.63 -9.05 -20.88
CA VAL A 517 -8.93 -7.85 -20.39
C VAL A 517 -8.43 -7.05 -21.59
N VAL A 518 -8.63 -5.72 -21.53
CA VAL A 518 -8.14 -4.76 -22.52
C VAL A 518 -7.31 -3.68 -21.83
N ASP A 519 -6.14 -3.36 -22.37
CA ASP A 519 -5.26 -2.33 -21.83
C ASP A 519 -5.68 -0.97 -22.39
N ASN A 520 -6.54 -0.24 -21.68
CA ASN A 520 -7.00 1.07 -22.14
C ASN A 520 -5.99 2.15 -21.79
N LYS A 521 -5.36 2.73 -22.81
CA LYS A 521 -4.30 3.75 -22.77
C LYS A 521 -4.71 5.09 -23.38
N SER A 522 -5.75 5.11 -24.22
CA SER A 522 -6.34 6.35 -24.73
C SER A 522 -7.82 6.21 -25.08
N ASN A 523 -8.54 7.33 -25.15
CA ASN A 523 -9.93 7.34 -25.62
C ASN A 523 -10.01 6.99 -27.11
N GLY A 524 -11.02 6.21 -27.49
CA GLY A 524 -11.25 5.77 -28.86
C GLY A 524 -10.44 4.52 -29.27
N GLU A 525 -9.72 3.89 -28.35
CA GLU A 525 -9.01 2.64 -28.64
C GLU A 525 -10.00 1.52 -28.99
N ILE A 526 -9.67 0.80 -30.06
CA ILE A 526 -10.49 -0.28 -30.58
C ILE A 526 -9.78 -1.61 -30.34
N PHE A 527 -10.48 -2.53 -29.70
CA PHE A 527 -10.04 -3.91 -29.49
C PHE A 527 -10.95 -4.87 -30.22
N THR A 528 -10.37 -5.98 -30.65
CA THR A 528 -11.11 -7.10 -31.20
C THR A 528 -10.73 -8.38 -30.46
N LYS A 529 -11.73 -9.08 -29.92
CA LYS A 529 -11.52 -10.25 -29.06
C LYS A 529 -12.52 -11.34 -29.39
N SER A 530 -12.05 -12.58 -29.42
CA SER A 530 -12.92 -13.75 -29.54
C SER A 530 -13.46 -14.15 -28.17
N ILE A 531 -14.78 -14.12 -28.03
CA ILE A 531 -15.50 -14.54 -26.83
C ILE A 531 -16.13 -15.93 -26.95
N GLY A 532 -16.32 -16.45 -28.17
CA GLY A 532 -16.80 -17.81 -28.45
C GLY A 532 -18.32 -17.98 -28.45
N PHE A 533 -19.08 -16.89 -28.33
CA PHE A 533 -20.54 -16.90 -28.37
C PHE A 533 -21.09 -15.51 -28.76
N ILE A 534 -22.40 -15.45 -29.00
CA ILE A 534 -23.13 -14.19 -29.22
C ILE A 534 -23.51 -13.62 -27.85
N ALA A 535 -22.94 -12.48 -27.50
CA ALA A 535 -23.25 -11.78 -26.26
C ALA A 535 -24.46 -10.85 -26.43
N ASP A 536 -25.24 -10.67 -25.37
CA ASP A 536 -26.26 -9.62 -25.26
C ASP A 536 -25.83 -8.49 -24.32
N THR A 537 -24.93 -8.79 -23.37
CA THR A 537 -24.53 -7.88 -22.29
C THR A 537 -23.01 -7.87 -22.15
N VAL A 538 -22.46 -6.71 -21.77
CA VAL A 538 -21.09 -6.58 -21.25
C VAL A 538 -21.13 -5.83 -19.92
N LEU A 539 -20.30 -6.26 -18.96
CA LEU A 539 -20.11 -5.59 -17.68
C LEU A 539 -18.66 -5.14 -17.56
N VAL A 540 -18.45 -3.92 -17.07
CA VAL A 540 -17.12 -3.36 -16.80
C VAL A 540 -16.71 -3.70 -15.37
N ASP A 541 -15.57 -4.36 -15.23
CA ASP A 541 -14.96 -4.76 -13.96
C ASP A 541 -15.97 -5.30 -12.93
N PRO A 542 -16.74 -6.36 -13.26
CA PRO A 542 -17.81 -6.85 -12.39
C PRO A 542 -17.30 -7.37 -11.03
N GLU A 543 -16.01 -7.67 -10.92
CA GLU A 543 -15.35 -8.16 -9.70
C GLU A 543 -14.69 -7.05 -8.87
N HIS A 544 -14.81 -5.78 -9.30
CA HIS A 544 -14.34 -4.59 -8.58
C HIS A 544 -12.84 -4.63 -8.28
N TRP A 545 -12.02 -5.04 -9.26
CA TRP A 545 -10.55 -5.04 -9.14
C TRP A 545 -9.95 -3.64 -9.24
N ILE A 546 -10.64 -2.69 -9.88
CA ILE A 546 -10.12 -1.34 -10.13
C ILE A 546 -11.08 -0.27 -9.61
N ILE A 547 -10.51 0.85 -9.14
CA ILE A 547 -11.31 2.01 -8.73
C ILE A 547 -11.94 2.63 -9.99
N SER A 548 -13.27 2.59 -10.07
CA SER A 548 -14.05 3.30 -11.10
C SER A 548 -15.47 3.55 -10.60
N LYS A 549 -16.20 4.46 -11.25
CA LYS A 549 -17.60 4.74 -10.92
C LYS A 549 -18.40 5.00 -12.18
N ASN A 550 -19.71 4.76 -12.14
CA ASN A 550 -20.64 5.13 -13.21
C ASN A 550 -20.22 4.59 -14.59
N ASN A 551 -19.68 3.37 -14.62
CA ASN A 551 -19.31 2.72 -15.87
C ASN A 551 -20.57 2.46 -16.71
N THR A 552 -20.47 2.72 -18.01
CA THR A 552 -21.56 2.58 -18.97
C THR A 552 -21.14 1.67 -20.11
N THR A 553 -22.12 0.95 -20.66
CA THR A 553 -21.90 0.03 -21.78
C THR A 553 -23.00 0.22 -22.81
N GLN A 554 -22.63 0.28 -24.09
CA GLN A 554 -23.57 0.43 -25.19
C GLN A 554 -23.27 -0.61 -26.26
N LYS A 555 -24.24 -1.50 -26.52
CA LYS A 555 -24.18 -2.39 -27.68
C LYS A 555 -24.53 -1.58 -28.93
N THR A 556 -23.63 -1.56 -29.90
CA THR A 556 -23.82 -0.96 -31.22
C THR A 556 -24.08 -2.06 -32.24
N THR A 557 -24.99 -1.78 -33.18
CA THR A 557 -25.25 -2.68 -34.30
C THR A 557 -24.36 -2.26 -35.46
N PRO A 558 -23.46 -3.13 -35.96
CA PRO A 558 -22.74 -2.83 -37.19
C PRO A 558 -23.76 -2.66 -38.32
N SER A 559 -23.68 -1.55 -39.05
CA SER A 559 -24.50 -1.36 -40.26
C SER A 559 -24.01 -2.32 -41.34
N ASN A 560 -24.83 -3.31 -41.72
CA ASN A 560 -24.54 -4.17 -42.87
C ASN A 560 -24.92 -3.42 -44.16
N SER A 561 -23.92 -2.93 -44.88
CA SER A 561 -24.15 -2.20 -46.14
C SER A 561 -24.54 -3.09 -47.33
N GLY A 562 -24.44 -4.42 -47.18
CA GLY A 562 -24.61 -5.40 -48.25
C GLY A 562 -23.50 -5.37 -49.31
N GLN A 563 -22.48 -4.52 -49.16
CA GLN A 563 -21.43 -4.35 -50.17
C GLN A 563 -20.36 -5.45 -50.14
N GLY A 564 -20.25 -6.19 -49.03
CA GLY A 564 -19.24 -7.22 -48.80
C GLY A 564 -17.82 -6.68 -48.75
N GLY A 565 -17.02 -7.13 -47.80
CA GLY A 565 -15.63 -6.72 -47.67
C GLY A 565 -14.80 -7.71 -46.87
N VAL A 566 -13.49 -7.71 -47.14
CA VAL A 566 -12.52 -8.57 -46.45
C VAL A 566 -11.33 -7.74 -46.03
N ASP A 567 -11.13 -7.59 -44.73
CA ASP A 567 -9.96 -6.95 -44.14
C ASP A 567 -9.00 -7.99 -43.57
N ILE A 568 -7.69 -7.79 -43.76
CA ILE A 568 -6.67 -8.74 -43.33
C ILE A 568 -5.62 -7.97 -42.52
N ASN A 569 -5.41 -8.39 -41.27
CA ASN A 569 -4.49 -7.76 -40.34
C ASN A 569 -3.71 -8.78 -39.50
N PRO A 570 -2.43 -8.51 -39.16
CA PRO A 570 -1.62 -7.42 -39.71
C PRO A 570 -1.24 -7.71 -41.17
N ASN A 571 -0.84 -6.67 -41.92
CA ASN A 571 -0.23 -6.80 -43.24
C ASN A 571 1.05 -5.95 -43.26
N PRO A 572 2.27 -6.52 -43.28
CA PRO A 572 2.60 -7.95 -43.46
C PRO A 572 2.02 -8.88 -42.37
N ILE A 573 1.71 -10.13 -42.74
CA ILE A 573 1.05 -11.10 -41.86
C ILE A 573 2.02 -11.65 -40.81
N ASN A 574 1.59 -11.59 -39.55
CA ASN A 574 2.26 -12.25 -38.43
C ASN A 574 1.49 -13.52 -38.04
N ASN A 575 1.98 -14.21 -37.01
CA ASN A 575 1.23 -15.28 -36.38
C ASN A 575 0.50 -14.77 -35.11
N PRO A 576 -0.84 -14.82 -35.05
CA PRO A 576 -1.76 -15.24 -36.11
C PRO A 576 -2.10 -14.11 -37.10
N MET A 577 -2.71 -14.48 -38.23
CA MET A 577 -3.36 -13.55 -39.16
C MET A 577 -4.86 -13.50 -38.85
N ASN A 578 -5.46 -12.31 -38.85
CA ASN A 578 -6.90 -12.12 -38.70
C ASN A 578 -7.52 -11.68 -40.03
N ILE A 579 -8.63 -12.31 -40.39
CA ILE A 579 -9.44 -12.00 -41.58
C ILE A 579 -10.83 -11.60 -41.08
N TYR A 580 -11.20 -10.35 -41.29
CA TYR A 580 -12.54 -9.84 -40.97
C TYR A 580 -13.39 -9.81 -42.23
N PHE A 581 -14.42 -10.64 -42.24
CA PHE A 581 -15.48 -10.64 -43.25
C PHE A 581 -16.56 -9.68 -42.76
N HIS A 582 -16.99 -8.75 -43.60
CA HIS A 582 -18.02 -7.79 -43.21
C HIS A 582 -18.96 -7.44 -44.36
N ASP A 583 -20.17 -7.03 -43.99
CA ASP A 583 -21.18 -6.49 -44.90
C ASP A 583 -21.62 -7.41 -46.04
N PHE A 584 -21.41 -8.73 -45.92
CA PHE A 584 -21.88 -9.65 -46.94
C PHE A 584 -23.39 -9.83 -46.86
N ASN A 585 -24.05 -9.90 -48.01
CA ASN A 585 -25.41 -10.43 -48.10
C ASN A 585 -25.34 -11.95 -48.33
N ALA A 586 -24.76 -12.67 -47.36
CA ALA A 586 -24.58 -14.12 -47.41
C ALA A 586 -24.43 -14.69 -45.99
N ASP A 587 -24.85 -15.93 -45.79
CA ASP A 587 -24.72 -16.65 -44.52
C ASP A 587 -23.43 -17.45 -44.40
N VAL A 588 -22.68 -17.61 -45.50
CA VAL A 588 -21.43 -18.39 -45.56
C VAL A 588 -20.40 -17.72 -46.48
N ALA A 589 -19.14 -17.70 -46.04
CA ALA A 589 -17.97 -17.37 -46.86
C ALA A 589 -17.06 -18.60 -47.02
N GLU A 590 -16.62 -18.87 -48.25
CA GLU A 590 -15.60 -19.85 -48.57
C GLU A 590 -14.24 -19.15 -48.68
N LEU A 591 -13.28 -19.56 -47.85
CA LEU A 591 -11.91 -19.06 -47.83
C LEU A 591 -10.94 -20.11 -48.39
N HIS A 592 -10.12 -19.70 -49.35
CA HIS A 592 -8.98 -20.46 -49.86
C HIS A 592 -7.72 -19.60 -49.84
N ILE A 593 -6.66 -20.07 -49.19
CA ILE A 593 -5.37 -19.39 -49.16
C ILE A 593 -4.35 -20.26 -49.86
N VAL A 594 -3.65 -19.70 -50.84
CA VAL A 594 -2.61 -20.38 -51.61
C VAL A 594 -1.26 -19.66 -51.44
N ASN A 595 -0.16 -20.39 -51.53
CA ASN A 595 1.18 -19.81 -51.59
C ASN A 595 1.52 -19.30 -53.01
N ALA A 596 2.70 -18.71 -53.19
CA ALA A 596 3.17 -18.19 -54.47
C ALA A 596 3.25 -19.25 -55.60
N ALA A 597 3.36 -20.53 -55.26
CA ALA A 597 3.34 -21.65 -56.21
C ALA A 597 1.92 -22.14 -56.55
N GLY A 598 0.88 -21.51 -55.99
CA GLY A 598 -0.52 -21.90 -56.18
C GLY A 598 -0.98 -23.07 -55.32
N GLN A 599 -0.15 -23.56 -54.39
CA GLN A 599 -0.52 -24.66 -53.50
C GLN A 599 -1.46 -24.17 -52.40
N LEU A 600 -2.55 -24.90 -52.17
CA LEU A 600 -3.52 -24.62 -51.10
C LEU A 600 -2.90 -24.87 -49.72
N VAL A 601 -2.81 -23.84 -48.90
CA VAL A 601 -2.26 -23.90 -47.53
C VAL A 601 -3.32 -23.79 -46.44
N TYR A 602 -4.50 -23.23 -46.77
CA TYR A 602 -5.62 -23.14 -45.83
C TYR A 602 -6.95 -23.08 -46.58
N LYS A 603 -7.95 -23.81 -46.08
CA LYS A 603 -9.31 -23.80 -46.59
C LYS A 603 -10.31 -23.85 -45.44
N LYS A 604 -11.34 -23.02 -45.48
CA LYS A 604 -12.42 -23.05 -44.48
C LYS A 604 -13.72 -22.47 -45.05
N SER A 605 -14.84 -23.14 -44.74
CA SER A 605 -16.17 -22.57 -44.87
C SER A 605 -16.54 -21.86 -43.56
N ILE A 606 -16.93 -20.60 -43.64
CA ILE A 606 -17.09 -19.70 -42.50
C ILE A 606 -18.55 -19.25 -42.45
N PRO A 607 -19.32 -19.66 -41.44
CA PRO A 607 -20.62 -19.08 -41.16
C PRO A 607 -20.49 -17.58 -40.90
N LEU A 608 -21.32 -16.79 -41.54
CA LEU A 608 -21.38 -15.34 -41.37
C LEU A 608 -22.62 -15.00 -40.54
N PHE A 609 -22.42 -14.29 -39.44
CA PHE A 609 -23.52 -13.79 -38.63
C PHE A 609 -23.87 -12.37 -39.08
N ASN A 610 -25.06 -12.20 -39.67
CA ASN A 610 -25.47 -10.95 -40.32
C ASN A 610 -24.40 -10.44 -41.32
N GLY A 611 -23.89 -11.34 -42.15
CA GLY A 611 -22.91 -10.99 -43.17
C GLY A 611 -21.49 -10.74 -42.70
N SER A 612 -21.19 -10.97 -41.41
CA SER A 612 -19.88 -10.68 -40.83
C SER A 612 -19.33 -11.84 -40.00
N GLU A 613 -18.02 -12.01 -39.97
CA GLU A 613 -17.32 -12.94 -39.07
C GLU A 613 -15.84 -12.52 -38.95
N LEU A 614 -15.21 -12.83 -37.81
CA LEU A 614 -13.78 -12.67 -37.65
C LEU A 614 -13.11 -14.04 -37.55
N LEU A 615 -12.23 -14.34 -38.50
CA LEU A 615 -11.44 -15.56 -38.50
C LEU A 615 -9.99 -15.28 -38.13
N THR A 616 -9.51 -15.94 -37.08
CA THR A 616 -8.07 -16.03 -36.78
C THR A 616 -7.48 -17.29 -37.44
N VAL A 617 -6.44 -17.10 -38.24
CA VAL A 617 -5.71 -18.15 -38.96
C VAL A 617 -4.30 -18.27 -38.37
N PRO A 618 -3.94 -19.42 -37.76
CA PRO A 618 -2.57 -19.68 -37.36
C PRO A 618 -1.68 -19.74 -38.60
N THR A 619 -0.58 -18.97 -38.59
CA THR A 619 0.37 -18.91 -39.72
C THR A 619 1.75 -19.43 -39.32
N ASN A 620 1.95 -19.86 -38.07
CA ASN A 620 3.22 -20.35 -37.53
C ASN A 620 3.96 -21.33 -38.45
N ASN A 621 3.24 -22.27 -39.08
CA ASN A 621 3.81 -23.30 -39.93
C ASN A 621 4.00 -22.89 -41.41
N TRP A 622 3.70 -21.64 -41.75
CA TRP A 622 3.84 -21.16 -43.12
C TRP A 622 5.31 -20.79 -43.37
N SER A 623 5.74 -20.68 -44.63
CA SER A 623 7.05 -20.14 -44.97
C SER A 623 6.96 -18.60 -45.08
N LYS A 624 8.10 -17.90 -45.11
CA LYS A 624 8.11 -16.48 -45.50
C LYS A 624 7.81 -16.37 -46.99
N GLY A 625 7.04 -15.36 -47.40
CA GLY A 625 6.71 -15.16 -48.80
C GLY A 625 5.29 -14.64 -49.05
N VAL A 626 4.88 -14.71 -50.32
CA VAL A 626 3.61 -14.17 -50.80
C VAL A 626 2.52 -15.24 -50.72
N TYR A 627 1.36 -14.84 -50.21
CA TYR A 627 0.14 -15.64 -50.15
C TYR A 627 -1.01 -14.91 -50.84
N ILE A 628 -1.90 -15.68 -51.48
CA ILE A 628 -3.12 -15.16 -52.09
C ILE A 628 -4.32 -15.67 -51.30
N VAL A 629 -5.07 -14.74 -50.73
CA VAL A 629 -6.31 -14.98 -49.99
C VAL A 629 -7.48 -14.80 -50.92
N ASN A 630 -8.19 -15.90 -51.20
CA ASN A 630 -9.40 -15.92 -52.03
C ASN A 630 -10.61 -16.13 -51.12
N VAL A 631 -11.60 -15.25 -51.23
CA VAL A 631 -12.86 -15.35 -50.50
C VAL A 631 -14.01 -15.31 -51.49
N LYS A 632 -14.98 -16.21 -51.31
CA LYS A 632 -16.26 -16.18 -52.03
C LYS A 632 -17.41 -16.19 -51.01
N ALA A 633 -18.32 -15.24 -51.08
CA ALA A 633 -19.51 -15.21 -50.24
C ALA A 633 -20.68 -14.61 -51.03
N GLY A 634 -21.75 -15.39 -51.20
CA GLY A 634 -22.79 -15.08 -52.18
C GLY A 634 -22.21 -14.86 -53.58
N ASP A 635 -22.58 -13.73 -54.19
CA ASP A 635 -22.11 -13.32 -55.53
C ASP A 635 -20.76 -12.58 -55.52
N LYS A 636 -20.22 -12.27 -54.34
CA LYS A 636 -18.99 -11.50 -54.20
C LYS A 636 -17.77 -12.43 -54.16
N LYS A 637 -16.69 -12.00 -54.82
CA LYS A 637 -15.37 -12.64 -54.78
C LYS A 637 -14.31 -11.61 -54.44
N PHE A 638 -13.43 -11.94 -53.51
CA PHE A 638 -12.30 -11.11 -53.11
C PHE A 638 -11.00 -11.89 -53.28
N VAL A 639 -10.00 -11.22 -53.84
CA VAL A 639 -8.63 -11.75 -53.96
C VAL A 639 -7.69 -10.71 -53.38
N LYS A 640 -7.03 -11.03 -52.27
CA LYS A 640 -6.02 -10.18 -51.64
C LYS A 640 -4.67 -10.87 -51.62
N ARG A 641 -3.62 -10.13 -51.98
CA ARG A 641 -2.23 -10.56 -51.83
C ARG A 641 -1.70 -10.10 -50.48
N VAL A 642 -1.11 -10.99 -49.71
CA VAL A 642 -0.48 -10.71 -48.42
C VAL A 642 0.93 -11.27 -48.37
N VAL A 643 1.79 -10.70 -47.52
CA VAL A 643 3.20 -11.08 -47.38
C VAL A 643 3.47 -11.49 -45.94
N ARG A 644 4.13 -12.64 -45.71
CA ARG A 644 4.61 -13.10 -44.40
C ARG A 644 6.11 -12.94 -44.25
#